data_AF-L7J0S4-F1
#
_entry.id   AF-L7J0S4-F1
#
_cell.length_a   1.000
_cell.length_b   1.000
_cell.length_c   1.000
_cell.angle_alpha   90.00
_cell.angle_beta   90.00
_cell.angle_gamma   90.00
#
_symmetry.space_group_name_H-M   'P 1'
#
loop_
_entity.id
_entity.type
_entity.pdbx_description
1 polymer ?
#
loop_
_entity_poly.entity_id
_entity_poly.type
_entity_poly.pdbx_seq_one_letter_code
_entity_poly.pdbx_strand_id
1 'polypeptide(L)'
;MRRSSTHQTNAGFRASHPGHPNGSEKSAEPTTGERGRNGVSIPTGPRNPSVPNVYKNMSTTKIQSANVQTGQPVPPTTPHWPGADPEVPEPPEINNYGLAIFALTDEDLTQPMDDRPRDRVERVKRMLDSIDKYQQGVRATTMNIVASERQRIMRHEVNSQTSGRDPGISQDEVDELIEALSAEPEEGTDYNMDTDDITREAMRDLVEGSESCRDREGSLRRLQYLAEQSIYYSDEFDAEIAKALAIGTRPKSRSSHASIIGAAIDLEHKIEEDSTKQQSHRSNGTWPISKSSGWKNPPLVRQLEQSKVQTTSTIPEERLYSNHDVLRPPTTTASSSPSTSTNPTTVETIRCCDRLWLVRLGGQAGTPPKPREPFPPRPSVRPRSSSQLVNGKKVSIEAGSALIQACEKAGATVPRKLMIAGNCRMCLVEVEKVPKPVASCAWPVQPGMVVKTNSPIAHKAREGVMEFLLANHPLDCPVCDQGGECDLQDQSMRYGADRGRFHEIGGKRAVEDKNIGPLIKTSMNRCIHCTRCVRFANDIAGANEMGSTGRGNDLQIGTYLEKNLDSELSGNVIDLCPVGALTSKPYAFRARPWELKKTESIDVMDALGANIRVDSRGLEVMRILPRLNDDVNEEWIDDKTRFACDGLRTQRLTLPLVRKEGKFEPASWEQALNEVAENFARIAPKGNEFKVIAGQLTEVESLVAMKDMANKLGSENLALDMPSGSQPIAHGVDVRSNYLFNSRIAGVEEADAILIVGSNPRHEAAVLNARIRKQWLRSDLEIGVVGETWDSTFEFEHLGTDAAALKKALAGPFGKKLQSAKRPMIILGSGVTDHADAKAFYEMVGAFVDKNAANFMTPEWNGYNVLQRSASRAGAFEVGFVTPSAAVAETKPKIVWLLGADDFQAADIPKDAFVIYQGHHGDRGAEIADVVLPGAAYTEKSATYINTEGRVQMTRAATSLPGAARTDWKIIRAASEFLGVPLPYDDLAMVRDRMVEISPALAAYDVVEPVALQQLSKVQLVDQNKGSKPTNAALKHAVENFYFTDVISRSSPTMARCSAAKETGNPKTDFMAPGMTEDKPMGQVAYGS
;
A
#
# COMPACT_ATOMS: atom_id res chain seq x y z
N MET A 1 -20.21 -46.13 -23.82
CA MET A 1 -20.72 -47.49 -24.09
C MET A 1 -22.22 -47.47 -23.84
N ARG A 2 -23.08 -47.59 -24.87
CA ARG A 2 -23.85 -48.82 -25.21
C ARG A 2 -24.62 -49.47 -24.05
N ARG A 3 -25.90 -49.09 -23.89
CA ARG A 3 -27.12 -49.94 -23.91
C ARG A 3 -28.34 -49.02 -23.68
N SER A 4 -29.25 -48.81 -24.65
CA SER A 4 -30.29 -49.71 -25.22
C SER A 4 -31.65 -49.45 -24.56
N SER A 5 -32.81 -49.41 -25.24
CA SER A 5 -33.08 -49.67 -26.68
C SER A 5 -34.54 -49.38 -27.07
N THR A 6 -34.76 -49.04 -28.35
CA THR A 6 -35.95 -49.38 -29.20
C THR A 6 -37.34 -48.84 -28.80
N HIS A 7 -38.32 -48.63 -29.69
CA HIS A 7 -38.61 -49.30 -30.98
C HIS A 7 -39.21 -48.34 -32.04
N GLN A 8 -38.92 -48.61 -33.34
CA GLN A 8 -39.80 -48.51 -34.55
C GLN A 8 -40.71 -47.28 -34.83
N THR A 9 -40.88 -46.77 -36.07
CA THR A 9 -40.18 -46.97 -37.37
C THR A 9 -40.44 -45.79 -38.33
N ASN A 10 -39.73 -45.73 -39.46
CA ASN A 10 -39.82 -44.66 -40.47
C ASN A 10 -41.09 -44.68 -41.35
N ALA A 11 -41.46 -43.47 -41.83
CA ALA A 11 -42.12 -43.07 -43.09
C ALA A 11 -43.34 -42.14 -42.85
N GLY A 12 -43.44 -40.91 -43.36
CA GLY A 12 -42.53 -40.11 -44.19
C GLY A 12 -43.11 -39.77 -45.56
N PHE A 13 -43.51 -38.51 -45.79
CA PHE A 13 -43.80 -37.97 -47.14
C PHE A 13 -43.67 -36.44 -47.17
N ARG A 14 -43.57 -35.86 -48.38
CA ARG A 14 -43.58 -34.41 -48.66
C ARG A 14 -45.01 -33.87 -48.77
N ALA A 15 -45.24 -32.58 -48.48
CA ALA A 15 -45.85 -31.60 -49.41
C ALA A 15 -46.13 -30.22 -48.76
N SER A 16 -46.27 -29.21 -49.62
CA SER A 16 -46.40 -27.78 -49.35
C SER A 16 -47.83 -27.22 -49.46
N HIS A 17 -48.18 -26.23 -48.62
CA HIS A 17 -49.18 -25.16 -48.87
C HIS A 17 -50.66 -25.60 -49.10
N PRO A 18 -51.67 -24.68 -49.15
CA PRO A 18 -51.69 -23.20 -49.18
C PRO A 18 -52.40 -22.55 -47.95
N GLY A 19 -52.71 -21.23 -47.86
CA GLY A 19 -52.55 -20.11 -48.81
C GLY A 19 -52.90 -18.72 -48.23
N HIS A 20 -52.78 -17.67 -49.07
CA HIS A 20 -53.14 -16.26 -48.81
C HIS A 20 -54.64 -15.96 -49.04
N PRO A 21 -55.20 -14.88 -48.43
CA PRO A 21 -55.10 -13.47 -48.91
C PRO A 21 -54.14 -12.61 -48.04
N ASN A 22 -53.95 -11.28 -48.16
CA ASN A 22 -53.99 -10.26 -49.26
C ASN A 22 -53.26 -8.98 -48.72
N GLY A 23 -52.88 -7.96 -49.51
CA GLY A 23 -52.83 -7.84 -50.97
C GLY A 23 -52.36 -6.44 -51.43
N SER A 24 -51.54 -6.40 -52.50
CA SER A 24 -51.29 -5.29 -53.46
C SER A 24 -50.77 -3.90 -53.03
N GLU A 25 -49.86 -3.22 -53.76
CA GLU A 25 -48.96 -3.63 -54.88
C GLU A 25 -47.83 -2.58 -55.13
N LYS A 26 -46.65 -3.05 -55.57
CA LYS A 26 -45.77 -2.61 -56.71
C LYS A 26 -45.63 -1.12 -57.15
N SER A 27 -44.57 -0.68 -57.85
CA SER A 27 -43.17 -1.16 -58.05
C SER A 27 -42.37 -0.26 -59.02
N ALA A 28 -41.04 -0.29 -58.90
CA ALA A 28 -40.03 -0.20 -59.99
C ALA A 28 -39.62 1.15 -60.64
N GLU A 29 -38.35 1.14 -61.07
CA GLU A 29 -37.57 2.10 -61.88
C GLU A 29 -37.82 1.84 -63.41
N PRO A 30 -37.02 2.27 -64.45
CA PRO A 30 -35.70 2.96 -64.47
C PRO A 30 -35.45 3.98 -65.64
N THR A 31 -34.17 4.34 -65.85
CA THR A 31 -33.47 4.83 -67.09
C THR A 31 -33.28 6.34 -67.38
N THR A 32 -31.99 6.71 -67.53
CA THR A 32 -31.32 7.64 -68.51
C THR A 32 -31.95 8.99 -68.94
N GLY A 33 -31.19 10.09 -69.15
CA GLY A 33 -29.77 10.34 -68.91
C GLY A 33 -29.14 11.55 -69.67
N GLU A 34 -28.09 12.12 -69.08
CA GLU A 34 -26.95 12.86 -69.70
C GLU A 34 -27.04 14.34 -70.20
N ARG A 35 -25.96 15.09 -69.90
CA ARG A 35 -25.37 16.31 -70.53
C ARG A 35 -25.61 17.71 -69.93
N GLY A 36 -24.54 18.25 -69.35
CA GLY A 36 -24.28 19.68 -69.13
C GLY A 36 -22.87 19.88 -68.54
N ARG A 37 -21.99 20.67 -69.20
CA ARG A 37 -20.61 20.91 -68.73
C ARG A 37 -20.51 22.24 -67.99
N ASN A 38 -19.76 22.26 -66.88
CA ASN A 38 -18.54 23.06 -66.71
C ASN A 38 -17.98 22.84 -65.28
N GLY A 39 -16.69 23.06 -65.09
CA GLY A 39 -16.07 23.08 -63.76
C GLY A 39 -15.00 24.17 -63.70
N VAL A 40 -14.56 24.52 -62.48
CA VAL A 40 -13.29 25.23 -62.19
C VAL A 40 -12.96 25.01 -60.71
N SER A 41 -11.66 25.03 -60.39
CA SER A 41 -11.11 24.84 -59.04
C SER A 41 -11.09 26.13 -58.19
N ILE A 42 -10.97 25.98 -56.86
CA ILE A 42 -10.75 27.10 -55.92
C ILE A 42 -9.31 27.02 -55.37
N PRO A 43 -8.47 28.06 -55.53
CA PRO A 43 -7.06 28.08 -55.10
C PRO A 43 -6.80 28.92 -53.82
N THR A 44 -5.52 29.25 -53.56
CA THR A 44 -4.94 29.68 -52.28
C THR A 44 -4.61 31.18 -52.13
N GLY A 45 -4.73 31.74 -50.91
CA GLY A 45 -4.07 32.98 -50.43
C GLY A 45 -4.62 34.33 -50.97
N PRO A 46 -3.98 35.49 -50.67
CA PRO A 46 -2.75 35.73 -49.89
C PRO A 46 -2.91 36.79 -48.73
N ARG A 47 -1.92 37.69 -48.50
CA ARG A 47 -1.70 38.52 -47.28
C ARG A 47 -1.85 40.04 -47.45
N ASN A 48 -2.16 40.75 -46.33
CA ASN A 48 -1.79 42.14 -45.92
C ASN A 48 -2.16 43.37 -46.80
N PRO A 49 -2.52 44.52 -46.17
CA PRO A 49 -1.56 45.60 -45.82
C PRO A 49 -1.76 46.09 -44.35
N SER A 50 -1.30 47.23 -43.77
CA SER A 50 -0.80 48.55 -44.22
C SER A 50 0.17 49.20 -43.18
N VAL A 51 0.68 50.42 -43.43
CA VAL A 51 1.42 51.31 -42.49
C VAL A 51 1.01 52.79 -42.73
N PRO A 52 1.22 53.74 -41.80
CA PRO A 52 2.16 54.85 -42.11
C PRO A 52 2.99 55.40 -40.91
N ASN A 53 3.97 56.28 -41.21
CA ASN A 53 5.02 56.85 -40.32
C ASN A 53 4.59 58.10 -39.51
N VAL A 54 5.48 58.63 -38.62
CA VAL A 54 6.12 60.00 -38.72
C VAL A 54 6.95 60.43 -37.47
N TYR A 55 8.16 61.01 -37.70
CA TYR A 55 9.01 61.89 -36.81
C TYR A 55 9.61 61.38 -35.47
N LYS A 56 10.70 61.97 -34.89
CA LYS A 56 11.97 62.60 -35.40
C LYS A 56 12.93 62.96 -34.21
N ASN A 57 14.24 63.11 -34.47
CA ASN A 57 15.30 63.70 -33.58
C ASN A 57 15.59 62.90 -32.27
N MET A 58 16.72 62.98 -31.53
CA MET A 58 18.04 63.67 -31.54
C MET A 58 18.98 62.87 -30.57
N SER A 59 20.31 63.05 -30.34
CA SER A 59 21.40 63.93 -30.83
C SER A 59 22.77 63.20 -30.62
N THR A 60 23.93 63.86 -30.37
CA THR A 60 25.27 63.23 -30.22
C THR A 60 26.23 63.93 -29.21
N THR A 61 26.73 63.21 -28.18
CA THR A 61 27.90 63.54 -27.29
C THR A 61 28.33 62.29 -26.48
N LYS A 62 29.58 61.86 -26.21
CA LYS A 62 30.99 62.18 -26.62
C LYS A 62 31.93 62.81 -25.55
N ILE A 63 33.04 62.10 -25.24
CA ILE A 63 34.28 62.43 -24.44
C ILE A 63 34.16 62.70 -22.91
N GLN A 64 34.84 61.91 -22.06
CA GLN A 64 36.01 62.30 -21.22
C GLN A 64 36.54 61.19 -20.27
N SER A 65 37.74 61.40 -19.72
CA SER A 65 38.60 60.41 -19.04
C SER A 65 39.30 61.00 -17.81
N ALA A 66 39.61 60.18 -16.79
CA ALA A 66 40.50 60.56 -15.68
C ALA A 66 41.20 59.33 -15.05
N ASN A 67 42.45 59.50 -14.59
CA ASN A 67 43.25 58.52 -13.82
C ASN A 67 43.37 58.96 -12.36
N VAL A 68 43.54 58.01 -11.43
CA VAL A 68 44.24 58.20 -10.14
C VAL A 68 45.10 56.93 -9.85
N GLN A 69 46.13 57.02 -9.00
CA GLN A 69 47.21 56.03 -8.86
C GLN A 69 47.49 55.56 -7.41
N THR A 70 48.11 54.36 -7.31
CA THR A 70 49.15 53.90 -6.34
C THR A 70 48.90 53.78 -4.82
N GLY A 71 49.44 52.71 -4.22
CA GLY A 71 49.79 52.61 -2.79
C GLY A 71 50.38 51.25 -2.34
N GLN A 72 51.61 51.23 -1.80
CA GLN A 72 52.27 50.13 -1.04
C GLN A 72 53.33 50.75 -0.08
N PRO A 73 53.63 50.15 1.09
CA PRO A 73 54.93 49.46 1.31
C PRO A 73 54.87 48.24 2.29
N VAL A 74 55.99 47.87 2.96
CA VAL A 74 56.34 46.48 3.40
C VAL A 74 56.72 46.31 4.93
N PRO A 75 57.49 45.31 5.47
CA PRO A 75 57.20 44.58 6.74
C PRO A 75 58.09 44.98 7.97
N PRO A 76 58.10 44.28 9.15
CA PRO A 76 59.10 43.19 9.42
C PRO A 76 58.90 42.18 10.64
N THR A 77 59.88 41.26 10.83
CA THR A 77 60.41 40.62 12.10
C THR A 77 59.76 39.45 12.89
N THR A 78 60.63 38.60 13.50
CA THR A 78 60.42 37.53 14.52
C THR A 78 61.59 37.49 15.54
N PRO A 79 61.46 36.94 16.78
CA PRO A 79 62.40 35.89 17.28
C PRO A 79 61.97 34.92 18.45
N HIS A 80 62.47 33.67 18.41
CA HIS A 80 62.90 32.69 19.46
C HIS A 80 62.14 32.37 20.81
N TRP A 81 61.63 31.12 20.94
CA TRP A 81 61.98 29.96 21.85
C TRP A 81 62.44 30.14 23.34
N PRO A 82 62.35 29.14 24.28
CA PRO A 82 62.14 27.66 24.12
C PRO A 82 61.26 26.85 25.14
N GLY A 83 60.92 25.58 24.79
CA GLY A 83 60.63 24.44 25.70
C GLY A 83 59.13 24.08 25.94
N ALA A 84 58.68 22.81 26.04
CA ALA A 84 59.34 21.49 25.91
C ALA A 84 58.34 20.36 25.49
N ASP A 85 58.87 19.15 25.22
CA ASP A 85 58.27 17.93 24.61
C ASP A 85 57.03 17.27 25.29
N PRO A 86 56.33 16.28 24.67
CA PRO A 86 56.15 15.95 23.24
C PRO A 86 54.68 15.71 22.78
N GLU A 87 54.54 15.60 21.46
CA GLU A 87 53.45 15.05 20.62
C GLU A 87 52.21 14.39 21.28
N VAL A 88 51.04 14.98 20.98
CA VAL A 88 49.78 14.26 20.71
C VAL A 88 49.26 14.79 19.36
N PRO A 89 48.88 13.95 18.39
CA PRO A 89 48.33 14.43 17.13
C PRO A 89 46.94 15.03 17.35
N GLU A 90 46.76 16.29 16.99
CA GLU A 90 45.42 16.91 16.94
C GLU A 90 44.57 16.21 15.85
N PRO A 91 43.24 16.06 16.06
CA PRO A 91 42.37 15.57 15.00
C PRO A 91 42.44 16.52 13.81
N PRO A 92 42.46 16.02 12.55
CA PRO A 92 42.68 16.86 11.39
C PRO A 92 41.62 17.96 11.29
N GLU A 93 42.08 19.20 11.09
CA GLU A 93 41.20 20.31 10.76
C GLU A 93 40.37 19.94 9.54
N ILE A 94 39.04 19.96 9.69
CA ILE A 94 38.12 19.84 8.56
C ILE A 94 38.20 21.17 7.79
N ASN A 95 39.22 21.28 6.94
CA ASN A 95 39.36 22.37 6.02
C ASN A 95 38.10 22.45 5.14
N ASN A 96 37.54 23.66 5.03
CA ASN A 96 36.30 23.88 4.31
C ASN A 96 36.48 23.59 2.82
N TYR A 97 36.14 22.37 2.40
CA TYR A 97 35.86 22.04 1.00
C TYR A 97 34.53 22.68 0.59
N GLY A 98 34.53 24.01 0.47
CA GLY A 98 33.46 24.73 -0.19
C GLY A 98 33.30 24.20 -1.60
N LEU A 99 32.05 24.04 -2.04
CA LEU A 99 31.72 23.57 -3.38
C LEU A 99 32.36 24.50 -4.42
N ALA A 100 33.40 24.02 -5.09
CA ALA A 100 34.01 24.71 -6.22
C ALA A 100 33.05 24.62 -7.42
N ILE A 101 32.03 25.48 -7.43
CA ILE A 101 30.99 25.53 -8.47
C ILE A 101 31.65 25.97 -9.78
N PHE A 102 31.98 24.99 -10.62
CA PHE A 102 32.36 25.21 -12.01
C PHE A 102 31.11 25.59 -12.83
N ALA A 103 30.69 26.84 -12.66
CA ALA A 103 29.60 27.42 -13.44
C ALA A 103 29.93 27.45 -14.94
N LEU A 104 28.88 27.38 -15.77
CA LEU A 104 28.96 27.72 -17.19
C LEU A 104 29.59 29.11 -17.35
N THR A 105 30.50 29.27 -18.31
CA THR A 105 31.20 30.54 -18.47
C THR A 105 30.26 31.65 -18.93
N ASP A 106 30.58 32.89 -18.60
CA ASP A 106 29.81 34.07 -19.01
C ASP A 106 29.70 34.16 -20.56
N GLU A 107 30.66 33.59 -21.30
CA GLU A 107 30.59 33.45 -22.76
C GLU A 107 29.53 32.43 -23.21
N ASP A 108 29.40 31.28 -22.55
CA ASP A 108 28.43 30.25 -22.93
C ASP A 108 26.99 30.77 -22.83
N LEU A 109 26.69 31.61 -21.83
CA LEU A 109 25.35 32.19 -21.63
C LEU A 109 25.07 33.43 -22.50
N THR A 110 26.08 34.15 -22.97
CA THR A 110 25.91 35.45 -23.66
C THR A 110 26.11 35.43 -25.18
N GLN A 111 26.81 34.44 -25.75
CA GLN A 111 27.06 34.39 -27.20
C GLN A 111 25.75 34.17 -28.03
N PRO A 112 25.54 34.90 -29.14
CA PRO A 112 24.37 34.71 -29.99
C PRO A 112 24.33 33.33 -30.66
N MET A 113 23.14 32.72 -30.76
CA MET A 113 22.93 31.55 -31.61
C MET A 113 23.11 31.93 -33.09
N ASP A 114 24.18 31.41 -33.71
CA ASP A 114 24.23 31.24 -35.16
C ASP A 114 23.53 29.92 -35.55
N ASP A 115 22.83 29.90 -36.68
CA ASP A 115 21.67 28.99 -36.85
C ASP A 115 22.03 27.58 -37.37
N ARG A 116 23.17 27.06 -36.94
CA ARG A 116 23.77 25.81 -37.44
C ARG A 116 23.51 24.62 -36.50
N PRO A 117 23.04 23.45 -37.00
CA PRO A 117 22.69 22.32 -36.13
C PRO A 117 23.82 21.73 -35.28
N ARG A 118 25.08 21.79 -35.74
CA ARG A 118 26.24 21.26 -34.99
C ARG A 118 26.43 21.95 -33.65
N ASP A 119 26.34 23.27 -33.62
CA ASP A 119 26.67 24.07 -32.44
C ASP A 119 25.63 23.90 -31.32
N ARG A 120 24.39 23.51 -31.68
CA ARG A 120 23.37 23.08 -30.72
C ARG A 120 23.71 21.71 -30.10
N VAL A 121 24.15 20.73 -30.90
CA VAL A 121 24.56 19.41 -30.40
C VAL A 121 25.79 19.52 -29.50
N GLU A 122 26.78 20.33 -29.88
CA GLU A 122 28.02 20.49 -29.10
C GLU A 122 27.80 21.28 -27.79
N ARG A 123 26.74 22.10 -27.72
CA ARG A 123 26.28 22.73 -26.47
C ARG A 123 25.51 21.75 -25.58
N VAL A 124 24.62 20.93 -26.15
CA VAL A 124 23.90 19.88 -25.39
C VAL A 124 24.88 18.85 -24.81
N LYS A 125 25.89 18.41 -25.59
CA LYS A 125 26.98 17.58 -25.06
C LYS A 125 27.66 18.24 -23.84
N ARG A 126 28.11 19.49 -23.97
CA ARG A 126 28.79 20.18 -22.85
C ARG A 126 27.90 20.38 -21.62
N MET A 127 26.58 20.48 -21.77
CA MET A 127 25.66 20.42 -20.62
C MET A 127 25.61 19.01 -20.01
N LEU A 128 25.50 17.95 -20.82
CA LEU A 128 25.49 16.56 -20.34
C LEU A 128 26.83 16.19 -19.66
N ASP A 129 27.97 16.55 -20.25
CA ASP A 129 29.31 16.38 -19.68
C ASP A 129 29.47 17.11 -18.33
N SER A 130 28.72 18.20 -18.12
CA SER A 130 28.72 18.98 -16.88
C SER A 130 27.76 18.41 -15.83
N ILE A 131 26.65 17.81 -16.25
CA ILE A 131 25.70 17.09 -15.37
C ILE A 131 26.36 15.79 -14.88
N ASP A 132 27.02 15.04 -15.76
CA ASP A 132 27.77 13.84 -15.41
C ASP A 132 28.87 14.13 -14.38
N LYS A 133 29.67 15.18 -14.60
CA LYS A 133 30.67 15.64 -13.62
C LYS A 133 30.08 16.11 -12.29
N TYR A 134 28.90 16.74 -12.31
CA TYR A 134 28.19 17.10 -11.08
C TYR A 134 27.73 15.86 -10.32
N GLN A 135 27.13 14.89 -11.00
CA GLN A 135 26.73 13.60 -10.41
C GLN A 135 27.95 12.84 -9.85
N GLN A 136 29.10 12.83 -10.55
CA GLN A 136 30.36 12.27 -10.06
C GLN A 136 30.85 12.99 -8.79
N GLY A 137 30.79 14.33 -8.73
CA GLY A 137 31.15 15.11 -7.54
C GLY A 137 30.25 14.85 -6.33
N VAL A 138 28.94 14.73 -6.54
CA VAL A 138 27.97 14.35 -5.50
C VAL A 138 28.26 12.92 -5.01
N ARG A 139 28.46 11.96 -5.92
CA ARG A 139 28.81 10.56 -5.59
C ARG A 139 30.09 10.48 -4.75
N ALA A 140 31.16 11.20 -5.13
CA ALA A 140 32.40 11.26 -4.37
C ALA A 140 32.20 11.87 -2.96
N THR A 141 31.37 12.90 -2.84
CA THR A 141 31.03 13.53 -1.55
C THR A 141 30.28 12.55 -0.65
N THR A 142 29.29 11.83 -1.18
CA THR A 142 28.54 10.80 -0.44
C THR A 142 29.45 9.66 0.03
N MET A 143 30.36 9.16 -0.84
CA MET A 143 31.32 8.12 -0.44
C MET A 143 32.28 8.59 0.65
N ASN A 144 32.75 9.84 0.61
CA ASN A 144 33.60 10.42 1.67
C ASN A 144 32.85 10.56 3.01
N ILE A 145 31.57 10.91 2.99
CA ILE A 145 30.71 10.95 4.19
C ILE A 145 30.56 9.54 4.78
N VAL A 146 30.29 8.53 3.94
CA VAL A 146 30.20 7.12 4.37
C VAL A 146 31.53 6.62 4.95
N ALA A 147 32.66 6.91 4.31
CA ALA A 147 33.99 6.54 4.80
C ALA A 147 34.31 7.18 6.16
N SER A 148 34.00 8.47 6.33
CA SER A 148 34.15 9.19 7.60
C SER A 148 33.31 8.56 8.72
N GLU A 149 32.04 8.23 8.46
CA GLU A 149 31.16 7.65 9.47
C GLU A 149 31.54 6.19 9.78
N ARG A 150 32.00 5.41 8.79
CA ARG A 150 32.60 4.07 9.00
C ARG A 150 33.83 4.15 9.92
N GLN A 151 34.72 5.12 9.71
CA GLN A 151 35.84 5.40 10.61
C GLN A 151 35.41 5.91 12.00
N ARG A 152 34.24 6.54 12.13
CA ARG A 152 33.69 6.98 13.42
C ARG A 152 33.14 5.81 14.22
N ILE A 153 32.42 4.89 13.57
CA ILE A 153 31.90 3.65 14.17
C ILE A 153 33.05 2.74 14.61
N MET A 154 34.02 2.47 13.72
CA MET A 154 35.21 1.67 14.05
C MET A 154 36.00 2.24 15.23
N ARG A 155 36.20 3.56 15.30
CA ARG A 155 36.84 4.21 16.47
C ARG A 155 36.01 4.07 17.76
N HIS A 156 34.70 3.91 17.67
CA HIS A 156 33.85 3.64 18.84
C HIS A 156 34.00 2.18 19.30
N GLU A 157 34.01 1.21 18.37
CA GLU A 157 34.23 -0.22 18.68
C GLU A 157 35.64 -0.49 19.24
N VAL A 158 36.72 0.07 18.66
CA VAL A 158 38.08 -0.05 19.23
C VAL A 158 38.18 0.54 20.65
N ASN A 159 37.61 1.74 20.88
CA ASN A 159 37.57 2.32 22.23
C ASN A 159 36.70 1.50 23.21
N SER A 160 35.69 0.77 22.72
CA SER A 160 34.90 -0.15 23.55
C SER A 160 35.68 -1.40 23.91
N GLN A 161 36.50 -1.95 23.01
CA GLN A 161 37.31 -3.13 23.26
C GLN A 161 38.44 -2.83 24.25
N THR A 162 39.08 -1.64 24.17
CA THR A 162 40.06 -1.20 25.15
C THR A 162 39.47 -0.94 26.55
N SER A 163 38.14 -0.90 26.70
CA SER A 163 37.47 -0.91 28.01
C SER A 163 37.44 -2.31 28.70
N GLY A 164 37.96 -3.34 28.02
CA GLY A 164 38.46 -4.57 28.67
C GLY A 164 37.52 -5.78 28.69
N ARG A 165 36.88 -6.12 27.56
CA ARG A 165 36.03 -7.34 27.43
C ARG A 165 36.03 -8.03 26.05
N ASP A 166 37.19 -8.48 25.55
CA ASP A 166 37.30 -9.86 25.02
C ASP A 166 38.77 -10.28 24.83
N PRO A 167 39.14 -11.58 24.94
CA PRO A 167 40.49 -12.08 24.69
C PRO A 167 40.52 -13.05 23.48
N GLY A 168 40.58 -12.52 22.25
CA GLY A 168 40.41 -13.37 21.05
C GLY A 168 41.16 -13.03 19.75
N ILE A 169 41.71 -11.83 19.59
CA ILE A 169 42.38 -11.39 18.34
C ILE A 169 43.81 -10.93 18.67
N SER A 170 44.78 -11.24 17.82
CA SER A 170 46.18 -10.82 17.96
C SER A 170 46.42 -9.43 17.35
N GLN A 171 47.47 -8.74 17.82
CA GLN A 171 47.80 -7.40 17.30
C GLN A 171 48.19 -7.45 15.81
N ASP A 172 48.89 -8.51 15.40
CA ASP A 172 49.31 -8.72 14.01
C ASP A 172 48.10 -8.85 13.06
N GLU A 173 47.01 -9.51 13.49
CA GLU A 173 45.74 -9.59 12.72
C GLU A 173 45.02 -8.23 12.63
N VAL A 174 45.17 -7.36 13.62
CA VAL A 174 44.62 -5.99 13.59
C VAL A 174 45.40 -5.13 12.60
N ASP A 175 46.73 -5.23 12.61
CA ASP A 175 47.60 -4.44 11.73
C ASP A 175 47.48 -4.90 10.26
N GLU A 176 47.35 -6.22 10.00
CA GLU A 176 47.10 -6.77 8.65
C GLU A 176 45.71 -6.34 8.10
N LEU A 177 44.70 -6.23 8.98
CA LEU A 177 43.40 -5.64 8.63
C LEU A 177 43.49 -4.14 8.32
N ILE A 178 44.32 -3.38 9.05
CA ILE A 178 44.52 -1.94 8.80
C ILE A 178 45.21 -1.72 7.46
N GLU A 179 46.24 -2.51 7.11
CA GLU A 179 46.93 -2.40 5.83
C GLU A 179 46.00 -2.77 4.66
N ALA A 180 45.24 -3.87 4.77
CA ALA A 180 44.27 -4.28 3.76
C ALA A 180 43.11 -3.29 3.56
N LEU A 181 42.72 -2.54 4.61
CA LEU A 181 41.67 -1.50 4.55
C LEU A 181 42.20 -0.10 4.17
N SER A 182 43.52 0.06 3.98
CA SER A 182 44.16 1.32 3.58
C SER A 182 44.49 1.39 2.09
N ALA A 183 44.18 0.35 1.31
CA ALA A 183 44.37 0.33 -0.14
C ALA A 183 43.30 1.17 -0.86
N GLU A 184 43.73 2.09 -1.73
CA GLU A 184 42.83 2.79 -2.66
C GLU A 184 42.31 1.84 -3.76
N PRO A 185 41.07 2.02 -4.25
CA PRO A 185 40.51 1.18 -5.31
C PRO A 185 41.25 1.40 -6.64
N GLU A 186 41.54 0.32 -7.38
CA GLU A 186 42.28 0.37 -8.65
C GLU A 186 41.55 1.21 -9.73
N GLU A 187 42.28 2.07 -10.44
CA GLU A 187 41.77 2.79 -11.60
C GLU A 187 41.42 1.82 -12.75
N GLY A 188 40.12 1.52 -12.93
CA GLY A 188 39.68 0.73 -14.08
C GLY A 188 38.26 0.16 -14.06
N THR A 189 37.51 0.28 -12.96
CA THR A 189 36.14 -0.26 -12.87
C THR A 189 35.15 0.48 -13.80
N ASP A 190 34.21 -0.25 -14.39
CA ASP A 190 33.22 0.27 -15.36
C ASP A 190 32.03 0.93 -14.63
N TYR A 191 32.18 2.20 -14.24
CA TYR A 191 31.27 2.92 -13.35
C TYR A 191 29.97 3.43 -13.99
N ASN A 192 29.25 2.57 -14.72
CA ASN A 192 27.96 2.89 -15.34
C ASN A 192 26.75 2.49 -14.45
N MET A 193 26.84 2.79 -13.15
CA MET A 193 25.80 2.50 -12.15
C MET A 193 24.98 3.74 -11.76
N ASP A 194 23.77 3.51 -11.27
CA ASP A 194 22.87 4.54 -10.78
C ASP A 194 23.22 4.97 -9.33
N THR A 195 22.81 6.16 -8.89
CA THR A 195 23.11 6.64 -7.52
C THR A 195 22.47 5.77 -6.44
N ASP A 196 21.30 5.21 -6.75
CA ASP A 196 20.53 4.32 -5.89
C ASP A 196 21.33 3.05 -5.49
N ASP A 197 22.09 2.49 -6.43
CA ASP A 197 22.84 1.25 -6.21
C ASP A 197 24.18 1.50 -5.49
N ILE A 198 24.82 2.65 -5.73
CA ILE A 198 25.99 3.09 -4.93
C ILE A 198 25.60 3.19 -3.44
N THR A 199 24.45 3.79 -3.14
CA THR A 199 23.98 3.95 -1.76
C THR A 199 23.61 2.60 -1.12
N ARG A 200 23.04 1.66 -1.90
CA ARG A 200 22.74 0.29 -1.44
C ARG A 200 24.00 -0.52 -1.18
N GLU A 201 24.99 -0.47 -2.06
CA GLU A 201 26.24 -1.22 -1.93
C GLU A 201 27.08 -0.69 -0.75
N ALA A 202 27.18 0.63 -0.61
CA ALA A 202 27.81 1.28 0.54
C ALA A 202 27.10 0.97 1.89
N MET A 203 25.76 0.96 1.93
CA MET A 203 25.03 0.52 3.12
C MET A 203 25.20 -0.98 3.39
N ARG A 204 25.32 -1.80 2.34
CA ARG A 204 25.52 -3.25 2.46
C ARG A 204 26.87 -3.59 3.05
N ASP A 205 27.95 -2.95 2.63
CA ASP A 205 29.29 -3.15 3.19
C ASP A 205 29.36 -2.74 4.68
N LEU A 206 28.62 -1.69 5.07
CA LEU A 206 28.44 -1.31 6.48
C LEU A 206 27.62 -2.34 7.28
N VAL A 207 26.65 -3.00 6.64
CA VAL A 207 25.82 -4.05 7.25
C VAL A 207 26.55 -5.39 7.36
N GLU A 208 27.41 -5.75 6.41
CA GLU A 208 28.19 -7.00 6.43
C GLU A 208 29.39 -6.94 7.40
N GLY A 209 29.74 -5.76 7.95
CA GLY A 209 30.97 -5.53 8.74
C GLY A 209 30.85 -5.03 10.19
N SER A 210 29.70 -5.19 10.88
CA SER A 210 29.55 -4.78 12.30
C SER A 210 28.76 -5.78 13.15
N GLU A 211 29.09 -5.93 14.44
CA GLU A 211 28.45 -6.92 15.34
C GLU A 211 27.49 -6.31 16.38
N SER A 212 27.61 -5.00 16.68
CA SER A 212 26.66 -4.30 17.56
C SER A 212 25.32 -3.98 16.87
N CYS A 213 24.23 -4.06 17.63
CA CYS A 213 22.86 -3.82 17.14
C CYS A 213 22.35 -2.39 17.43
N ARG A 214 22.70 -1.78 18.57
CA ARG A 214 22.11 -0.51 19.01
C ARG A 214 22.65 0.73 18.29
N ASP A 215 23.96 0.81 18.08
CA ASP A 215 24.57 1.96 17.38
C ASP A 215 24.29 1.91 15.86
N ARG A 216 24.03 0.71 15.34
CA ARG A 216 23.61 0.44 13.96
C ARG A 216 22.36 1.26 13.59
N GLU A 217 21.33 1.18 14.43
CA GLU A 217 20.01 1.78 14.13
C GLU A 217 20.05 3.31 14.12
N GLY A 218 20.73 3.95 15.08
CA GLY A 218 20.90 5.40 15.11
C GLY A 218 21.73 5.94 13.94
N SER A 219 22.75 5.18 13.53
CA SER A 219 23.62 5.54 12.39
C SER A 219 22.90 5.36 11.05
N LEU A 220 22.15 4.26 10.88
CA LEU A 220 21.30 4.03 9.71
C LEU A 220 20.23 5.12 9.55
N ARG A 221 19.50 5.47 10.63
CA ARG A 221 18.52 6.57 10.61
C ARG A 221 19.13 7.89 10.14
N ARG A 222 20.37 8.21 10.56
CA ARG A 222 21.08 9.43 10.12
C ARG A 222 21.57 9.35 8.67
N LEU A 223 22.14 8.23 8.24
CA LEU A 223 22.60 8.04 6.86
C LEU A 223 21.43 8.05 5.87
N GLN A 224 20.31 7.41 6.22
CA GLN A 224 19.09 7.45 5.42
C GLN A 224 18.55 8.88 5.30
N TYR A 225 18.44 9.63 6.41
CA TYR A 225 18.01 11.03 6.39
C TYR A 225 18.91 11.91 5.50
N LEU A 226 20.23 11.74 5.56
CA LEU A 226 21.18 12.49 4.72
C LEU A 226 21.11 12.08 3.24
N ALA A 227 20.88 10.80 2.94
CA ALA A 227 20.64 10.33 1.59
C ALA A 227 19.34 10.90 1.01
N GLU A 228 18.24 10.84 1.77
CA GLU A 228 16.92 11.39 1.39
C GLU A 228 16.98 12.92 1.18
N GLN A 229 17.73 13.65 2.01
CA GLN A 229 18.05 15.07 1.80
C GLN A 229 18.82 15.30 0.49
N SER A 230 19.88 14.51 0.21
CA SER A 230 20.67 14.67 -1.01
C SER A 230 19.86 14.41 -2.29
N ILE A 231 18.93 13.45 -2.24
CA ILE A 231 18.00 13.13 -3.32
C ILE A 231 17.00 14.27 -3.52
N TYR A 232 16.43 14.81 -2.44
CA TYR A 232 15.51 15.96 -2.48
C TYR A 232 16.13 17.17 -3.19
N TYR A 233 17.38 17.53 -2.86
CA TYR A 233 18.07 18.63 -3.53
C TYR A 233 18.39 18.34 -5.00
N SER A 234 18.63 17.08 -5.39
CA SER A 234 18.74 16.72 -6.81
C SER A 234 17.41 16.81 -7.57
N ASP A 235 16.29 16.38 -6.96
CA ASP A 235 14.95 16.50 -7.54
C ASP A 235 14.53 17.97 -7.71
N GLU A 236 14.86 18.86 -6.75
CA GLU A 236 14.62 20.30 -6.90
C GLU A 236 15.49 20.95 -7.99
N PHE A 237 16.76 20.55 -8.09
CA PHE A 237 17.69 21.06 -9.10
C PHE A 237 17.31 20.60 -10.52
N ASP A 238 16.93 19.34 -10.71
CA ASP A 238 16.41 18.84 -11.98
C ASP A 238 15.04 19.48 -12.32
N ALA A 239 14.21 19.79 -11.33
CA ALA A 239 12.98 20.57 -11.54
C ALA A 239 13.26 22.04 -11.94
N GLU A 240 14.32 22.67 -11.41
CA GLU A 240 14.81 24.00 -11.84
C GLU A 240 15.36 23.95 -13.27
N ILE A 241 16.18 22.95 -13.62
CA ILE A 241 16.68 22.74 -14.98
C ILE A 241 15.52 22.47 -15.95
N ALA A 242 14.50 21.68 -15.55
CA ALA A 242 13.31 21.45 -16.35
C ALA A 242 12.51 22.75 -16.59
N LYS A 243 12.37 23.63 -15.59
CA LYS A 243 11.78 24.97 -15.75
C LYS A 243 12.62 25.82 -16.72
N ALA A 244 13.95 25.85 -16.57
CA ALA A 244 14.84 26.63 -17.41
C ALA A 244 14.79 26.18 -18.89
N LEU A 245 14.79 24.87 -19.14
CA LEU A 245 14.66 24.29 -20.48
C LEU A 245 13.25 24.51 -21.09
N ALA A 246 12.20 24.61 -20.26
CA ALA A 246 10.85 24.91 -20.71
C ALA A 246 10.66 26.38 -21.16
N ILE A 247 11.50 27.33 -20.72
CA ILE A 247 11.41 28.75 -21.09
C ILE A 247 12.06 28.99 -22.47
N GLY A 248 11.52 28.34 -23.50
CA GLY A 248 11.95 28.43 -24.89
C GLY A 248 11.67 29.77 -25.60
N THR A 249 11.47 30.88 -24.86
CA THR A 249 11.19 32.21 -25.44
C THR A 249 11.92 33.33 -24.69
N ARG A 250 12.40 34.34 -25.43
CA ARG A 250 13.27 35.40 -24.91
C ARG A 250 12.58 36.26 -23.81
N PRO A 251 13.15 36.38 -22.58
CA PRO A 251 12.76 37.42 -21.65
C PRO A 251 13.11 38.81 -22.22
N LYS A 252 12.28 39.83 -21.94
CA LYS A 252 12.34 41.14 -22.60
C LYS A 252 12.95 42.28 -21.78
N SER A 253 13.43 42.05 -20.56
CA SER A 253 14.01 43.11 -19.71
C SER A 253 15.18 42.61 -18.85
N ARG A 254 16.13 43.50 -18.56
CA ARG A 254 17.24 43.22 -17.62
C ARG A 254 16.78 42.95 -16.19
N SER A 255 15.58 43.40 -15.81
CA SER A 255 15.02 43.21 -14.46
C SER A 255 14.80 41.74 -14.09
N SER A 256 14.53 40.85 -15.06
CA SER A 256 14.29 39.43 -14.75
C SER A 256 15.55 38.64 -14.40
N HIS A 257 16.74 39.11 -14.80
CA HIS A 257 18.00 38.42 -14.50
C HIS A 257 18.41 38.64 -13.04
N ALA A 258 18.25 39.87 -12.53
CA ALA A 258 18.52 40.19 -11.12
C ALA A 258 17.63 39.38 -10.14
N SER A 259 16.39 39.04 -10.54
CA SER A 259 15.49 38.24 -9.70
C SER A 259 15.91 36.78 -9.52
N ILE A 260 16.63 36.21 -10.50
CA ILE A 260 17.11 34.82 -10.44
C ILE A 260 18.43 34.75 -9.67
N ILE A 261 19.34 35.70 -9.94
CA ILE A 261 20.60 35.83 -9.20
C ILE A 261 20.33 36.13 -7.71
N GLY A 262 19.35 36.98 -7.40
CA GLY A 262 18.92 37.23 -6.02
C GLY A 262 18.42 35.97 -5.31
N ALA A 263 17.56 35.17 -5.96
CA ALA A 263 17.04 33.94 -5.38
C ALA A 263 18.13 32.89 -5.07
N ALA A 264 19.17 32.80 -5.90
CA ALA A 264 20.32 31.93 -5.65
C ALA A 264 21.17 32.41 -4.46
N ILE A 265 21.42 33.72 -4.37
CA ILE A 265 22.19 34.34 -3.26
C ILE A 265 21.41 34.28 -1.93
N ASP A 266 20.09 34.46 -1.96
CA ASP A 266 19.21 34.30 -0.79
C ASP A 266 19.18 32.84 -0.29
N LEU A 267 19.37 31.86 -1.18
CA LEU A 267 19.48 30.44 -0.82
C LEU A 267 20.84 30.13 -0.19
N GLU A 268 21.93 30.64 -0.77
CA GLU A 268 23.29 30.55 -0.24
C GLU A 268 23.40 31.16 1.17
N HIS A 269 22.86 32.37 1.36
CA HIS A 269 22.80 33.03 2.67
C HIS A 269 21.99 32.25 3.72
N LYS A 270 20.88 31.60 3.35
CA LYS A 270 20.11 30.75 4.28
C LYS A 270 20.91 29.56 4.78
N ILE A 271 21.68 28.92 3.88
CA ILE A 271 22.53 27.77 4.21
C ILE A 271 23.67 28.19 5.15
N GLU A 272 24.27 29.37 4.96
CA GLU A 272 25.20 29.96 5.94
C GLU A 272 24.53 30.28 7.29
N GLU A 273 23.34 30.87 7.30
CA GLU A 273 22.69 31.30 8.54
C GLU A 273 22.28 30.11 9.43
N ASP A 274 21.79 29.02 8.84
CA ASP A 274 21.38 27.83 9.62
C ASP A 274 22.57 26.97 10.07
N SER A 275 23.64 26.89 9.28
CA SER A 275 24.88 26.22 9.70
C SER A 275 25.58 26.95 10.87
N THR A 276 25.59 28.29 10.85
CA THR A 276 26.13 29.10 11.95
C THR A 276 25.26 29.07 13.22
N LYS A 277 23.92 29.05 13.10
CA LYS A 277 23.01 28.81 14.24
C LYS A 277 23.30 27.47 14.92
N GLN A 278 23.50 26.39 14.16
CA GLN A 278 23.84 25.07 14.72
C GLN A 278 25.20 25.07 15.45
N GLN A 279 26.19 25.84 14.98
CA GLN A 279 27.46 25.99 15.71
C GLN A 279 27.28 26.81 17.01
N SER A 280 26.49 27.89 17.01
CA SER A 280 26.28 28.71 18.21
C SER A 280 25.63 27.95 19.37
N HIS A 281 24.81 26.93 19.09
CA HIS A 281 24.21 26.07 20.10
C HIS A 281 25.18 25.06 20.73
N ARG A 282 26.41 24.90 20.22
CA ARG A 282 27.42 23.98 20.79
C ARG A 282 28.35 24.64 21.82
N SER A 283 28.42 25.97 21.92
CA SER A 283 29.47 26.67 22.69
C SER A 283 29.05 27.21 24.06
N ASN A 284 27.77 27.15 24.43
CA ASN A 284 27.28 27.58 25.76
C ASN A 284 26.28 26.57 26.34
N GLY A 285 26.77 25.62 27.15
CA GLY A 285 25.96 24.52 27.71
C GLY A 285 26.39 24.00 29.09
N THR A 286 27.25 24.72 29.82
CA THR A 286 27.65 24.33 31.19
C THR A 286 26.52 24.60 32.19
N TRP A 287 25.86 23.53 32.66
CA TRP A 287 24.80 23.61 33.66
C TRP A 287 25.30 24.17 35.02
N PRO A 288 24.81 25.33 35.49
CA PRO A 288 25.18 25.87 36.80
C PRO A 288 24.30 25.28 37.91
N ILE A 289 24.91 24.64 38.90
CA ILE A 289 24.19 24.23 40.12
C ILE A 289 23.93 25.46 40.99
N SER A 290 22.66 25.87 41.15
CA SER A 290 22.24 26.89 42.11
C SER A 290 21.02 26.44 42.93
N LYS A 291 20.69 27.16 44.01
CA LYS A 291 19.86 26.67 45.13
C LYS A 291 18.59 27.50 45.34
N SER A 292 17.60 26.90 46.02
CA SER A 292 16.41 27.52 46.65
C SER A 292 15.36 28.09 45.68
N SER A 293 14.05 28.17 45.97
CA SER A 293 13.18 27.63 47.05
C SER A 293 11.71 27.75 46.57
N GLY A 294 10.68 27.05 47.07
CA GLY A 294 10.54 26.09 48.17
C GLY A 294 9.03 25.75 48.35
N TRP A 295 8.60 25.33 49.56
CA TRP A 295 7.25 24.80 49.94
C TRP A 295 7.01 23.33 49.56
N LYS A 296 6.32 22.47 50.36
CA LYS A 296 6.08 22.39 51.82
C LYS A 296 5.49 20.98 52.13
N ASN A 297 6.25 20.10 52.79
CA ASN A 297 5.75 18.90 53.51
C ASN A 297 5.85 19.21 55.03
N PRO A 298 5.08 18.59 55.97
CA PRO A 298 4.97 17.12 56.21
C PRO A 298 3.55 16.72 56.75
N PRO A 299 3.27 15.67 57.58
CA PRO A 299 4.08 14.55 58.13
C PRO A 299 3.41 13.13 58.13
N LEU A 300 4.04 12.19 58.87
CA LEU A 300 3.68 10.79 59.24
C LEU A 300 4.28 9.69 58.31
N VAL A 301 5.22 8.81 58.68
CA VAL A 301 5.91 8.38 59.94
C VAL A 301 5.30 7.21 60.74
N ARG A 302 5.97 6.03 60.63
CA ARG A 302 6.07 4.85 61.53
C ARG A 302 4.82 4.00 61.87
N GLN A 303 4.97 2.68 61.64
CA GLN A 303 5.09 1.65 62.71
C GLN A 303 6.01 0.51 62.19
N LEU A 304 7.09 0.19 62.91
CA LEU A 304 7.31 -1.04 63.72
C LEU A 304 7.24 -2.34 62.91
N GLU A 305 8.37 -2.99 62.60
CA GLU A 305 9.19 -3.86 63.48
C GLU A 305 8.50 -5.19 63.86
N GLN A 306 9.07 -6.32 63.40
CA GLN A 306 9.86 -7.20 64.27
C GLN A 306 10.64 -8.27 63.48
N SER A 307 11.73 -8.75 64.07
CA SER A 307 12.66 -9.72 63.48
C SER A 307 12.41 -11.15 63.96
N LYS A 308 12.85 -12.14 63.18
CA LYS A 308 13.78 -13.16 63.70
C LYS A 308 14.54 -13.92 62.62
N VAL A 309 15.74 -14.35 63.03
CA VAL A 309 16.76 -15.06 62.24
C VAL A 309 16.68 -16.56 62.54
N GLN A 310 16.88 -17.41 61.52
CA GLN A 310 17.74 -18.58 61.67
C GLN A 310 18.31 -19.06 60.32
N THR A 311 19.47 -19.70 60.39
CA THR A 311 20.39 -20.01 59.27
C THR A 311 20.70 -21.51 59.21
N THR A 312 21.61 -21.92 58.31
CA THR A 312 22.18 -23.29 58.12
C THR A 312 21.32 -24.30 57.33
N SER A 313 21.86 -25.20 56.48
CA SER A 313 23.19 -25.26 55.82
C SER A 313 23.26 -26.35 54.72
N THR A 314 23.94 -26.07 53.60
CA THR A 314 24.81 -26.96 52.76
C THR A 314 24.40 -28.42 52.38
N ILE A 315 24.30 -28.71 51.05
CA ILE A 315 25.14 -29.66 50.22
C ILE A 315 25.24 -31.16 50.66
N PRO A 316 25.38 -32.25 49.82
CA PRO A 316 25.81 -32.37 48.39
C PRO A 316 25.01 -33.35 47.43
N GLU A 317 25.44 -33.34 46.15
CA GLU A 317 25.74 -34.41 45.14
C GLU A 317 25.09 -35.82 45.04
N GLU A 318 25.05 -36.30 43.78
CA GLU A 318 24.99 -37.64 43.14
C GLU A 318 24.80 -38.98 43.93
N ARG A 319 24.02 -39.94 43.37
CA ARG A 319 24.50 -41.09 42.52
C ARG A 319 23.48 -42.19 42.14
N LEU A 320 23.50 -42.55 40.84
CA LEU A 320 23.45 -43.87 40.14
C LEU A 320 22.79 -45.17 40.69
N TYR A 321 22.40 -46.05 39.72
CA TYR A 321 22.01 -47.49 39.77
C TYR A 321 20.61 -47.87 40.34
N SER A 322 19.91 -48.97 39.95
CA SER A 322 19.80 -49.71 38.66
C SER A 322 18.78 -50.88 38.68
N ASN A 323 18.25 -51.26 37.49
CA ASN A 323 17.95 -52.64 37.01
C ASN A 323 16.74 -53.51 37.49
N HIS A 324 16.09 -54.17 36.49
CA HIS A 324 15.33 -55.46 36.48
C HIS A 324 14.04 -55.59 37.37
N ASP A 325 12.93 -56.29 37.03
CA ASP A 325 12.58 -57.50 36.22
C ASP A 325 11.09 -57.45 35.71
N VAL A 326 10.60 -58.01 34.58
CA VAL A 326 10.34 -59.39 34.03
C VAL A 326 8.88 -59.96 34.14
N LEU A 327 8.11 -59.80 33.05
CA LEU A 327 7.17 -60.73 32.32
C LEU A 327 6.00 -61.59 32.93
N ARG A 328 4.83 -61.49 32.24
CA ARG A 328 3.81 -62.53 31.79
C ARG A 328 2.42 -62.73 32.52
N PRO A 329 1.38 -63.31 31.83
CA PRO A 329 -0.08 -63.12 32.10
C PRO A 329 -0.91 -64.40 32.46
N PRO A 330 -2.27 -64.37 32.56
CA PRO A 330 -3.15 -65.11 31.60
C PRO A 330 -4.55 -64.44 31.26
N THR A 331 -5.66 -65.22 31.12
CA THR A 331 -6.81 -64.95 30.18
C THR A 331 -8.25 -65.41 30.62
N THR A 332 -9.32 -65.00 29.87
CA THR A 332 -10.67 -65.67 29.60
C THR A 332 -11.75 -65.84 30.72
N THR A 333 -13.11 -65.94 30.58
CA THR A 333 -14.21 -65.65 29.54
C THR A 333 -15.68 -65.84 30.08
N ALA A 334 -16.71 -65.30 29.35
CA ALA A 334 -18.18 -65.69 29.32
C ALA A 334 -19.13 -65.23 30.49
N SER A 335 -20.50 -65.25 30.48
CA SER A 335 -21.57 -65.75 29.55
C SER A 335 -23.03 -65.15 29.72
N SER A 336 -23.72 -64.81 28.61
CA SER A 336 -25.18 -64.98 28.22
C SER A 336 -26.48 -64.71 29.06
N SER A 337 -27.31 -63.72 28.63
CA SER A 337 -28.79 -63.76 28.27
C SER A 337 -29.95 -64.01 29.31
N PRO A 338 -31.27 -63.94 28.97
CA PRO A 338 -32.12 -62.79 28.51
C PRO A 338 -33.59 -62.73 29.11
N SER A 339 -34.47 -61.77 28.74
CA SER A 339 -35.94 -61.94 28.36
C SER A 339 -36.93 -60.72 28.51
N THR A 340 -38.00 -60.69 27.68
CA THR A 340 -39.39 -60.11 27.83
C THR A 340 -39.61 -58.61 28.20
N SER A 341 -40.29 -57.76 27.40
CA SER A 341 -41.75 -57.59 27.05
C SER A 341 -42.61 -56.94 28.18
N THR A 342 -43.62 -56.06 27.97
CA THR A 342 -44.57 -55.84 26.84
C THR A 342 -44.97 -54.35 26.59
N ASN A 343 -45.73 -54.12 25.50
CA ASN A 343 -46.40 -52.88 25.04
C ASN A 343 -47.87 -52.82 25.61
N PRO A 344 -48.91 -52.03 25.17
CA PRO A 344 -49.04 -51.04 24.06
C PRO A 344 -50.01 -49.80 24.26
N THR A 345 -50.27 -49.06 23.15
CA THR A 345 -51.52 -48.31 22.78
C THR A 345 -51.91 -47.00 23.51
N THR A 346 -52.63 -46.03 22.92
CA THR A 346 -53.32 -45.84 21.59
C THR A 346 -53.26 -44.32 21.22
N VAL A 347 -52.94 -43.85 19.99
CA VAL A 347 -53.75 -43.77 18.72
C VAL A 347 -54.88 -42.73 18.84
N GLU A 348 -54.95 -41.66 18.02
CA GLU A 348 -55.29 -41.58 16.57
C GLU A 348 -54.38 -40.65 15.72
N THR A 349 -53.96 -40.98 14.48
CA THR A 349 -54.62 -40.78 13.14
C THR A 349 -54.62 -39.29 12.71
N ILE A 350 -54.24 -38.83 11.49
CA ILE A 350 -54.31 -39.38 10.12
C ILE A 350 -53.01 -39.19 9.28
N ARG A 351 -52.75 -40.23 8.47
CA ARG A 351 -51.98 -40.38 7.21
C ARG A 351 -51.60 -39.11 6.41
N CYS A 352 -50.45 -38.96 5.72
CA CYS A 352 -49.53 -39.87 5.00
C CYS A 352 -50.06 -40.47 3.68
N CYS A 353 -49.41 -40.18 2.54
CA CYS A 353 -49.11 -41.11 1.42
C CYS A 353 -48.61 -40.36 0.16
N ASP A 354 -47.80 -40.94 -0.72
CA ASP A 354 -46.68 -41.87 -0.47
C ASP A 354 -45.70 -41.92 -1.68
N ARG A 355 -44.63 -42.69 -1.47
CA ARG A 355 -43.75 -43.46 -2.39
C ARG A 355 -44.38 -43.96 -3.73
N LEU A 356 -43.66 -44.52 -4.71
CA LEU A 356 -42.80 -45.74 -4.72
C LEU A 356 -41.91 -45.78 -6.00
N TRP A 357 -40.84 -46.57 -6.20
CA TRP A 357 -39.83 -47.34 -5.42
C TRP A 357 -38.71 -47.77 -6.44
N LEU A 358 -37.42 -48.02 -6.16
CA LEU A 358 -36.63 -48.74 -5.12
C LEU A 358 -36.26 -50.19 -5.50
N VAL A 359 -34.97 -50.44 -5.76
CA VAL A 359 -34.24 -51.74 -5.64
C VAL A 359 -32.75 -51.44 -5.40
N ARG A 360 -31.94 -52.15 -4.59
CA ARG A 360 -32.05 -52.76 -3.24
C ARG A 360 -30.61 -53.15 -2.77
N LEU A 361 -30.48 -53.71 -1.57
CA LEU A 361 -29.27 -54.26 -0.91
C LEU A 361 -28.34 -53.18 -0.29
N GLY A 362 -27.87 -53.29 0.96
CA GLY A 362 -28.24 -54.26 2.02
C GLY A 362 -27.15 -54.42 3.08
N GLY A 363 -27.28 -53.70 4.22
CA GLY A 363 -26.32 -53.76 5.34
C GLY A 363 -26.88 -53.08 6.59
N GLN A 364 -26.37 -53.44 7.77
CA GLN A 364 -26.87 -52.96 9.07
C GLN A 364 -26.23 -51.62 9.48
N ALA A 365 -26.96 -50.84 10.29
CA ALA A 365 -26.44 -49.61 10.88
C ALA A 365 -25.43 -49.90 12.00
N GLY A 366 -24.26 -49.24 11.95
CA GLY A 366 -23.31 -49.20 13.06
C GLY A 366 -23.71 -48.18 14.12
N THR A 367 -23.19 -48.33 15.34
CA THR A 367 -23.31 -47.33 16.41
C THR A 367 -22.67 -46.00 16.01
N PRO A 368 -23.15 -44.85 16.51
CA PRO A 368 -22.44 -43.59 16.34
C PRO A 368 -21.01 -43.70 16.88
N PRO A 369 -20.00 -43.12 16.21
CA PRO A 369 -18.63 -43.15 16.69
C PRO A 369 -18.53 -42.40 18.02
N LYS A 370 -17.77 -42.97 18.98
CA LYS A 370 -17.37 -42.21 20.17
C LYS A 370 -16.59 -40.95 19.72
N PRO A 371 -16.68 -39.82 20.45
CA PRO A 371 -15.77 -38.71 20.23
C PRO A 371 -14.33 -39.21 20.34
N ARG A 372 -13.47 -38.75 19.44
CA ARG A 372 -12.03 -39.05 19.50
C ARG A 372 -11.45 -38.37 20.74
N GLU A 373 -10.69 -39.12 21.53
CA GLU A 373 -9.87 -38.52 22.59
C GLU A 373 -8.85 -37.56 21.94
N PRO A 374 -8.59 -36.38 22.54
CA PRO A 374 -7.64 -35.43 21.98
C PRO A 374 -6.24 -36.05 21.98
N PHE A 375 -5.55 -35.99 20.84
CA PHE A 375 -4.15 -36.42 20.77
C PHE A 375 -3.31 -35.58 21.74
N PRO A 376 -2.37 -36.19 22.49
CA PRO A 376 -1.47 -35.43 23.34
C PRO A 376 -0.65 -34.44 22.49
N PRO A 377 -0.42 -33.22 22.98
CA PRO A 377 0.32 -32.21 22.23
C PRO A 377 1.72 -32.73 21.89
N ARG A 378 2.09 -32.67 20.61
CA ARG A 378 3.44 -33.04 20.20
C ARG A 378 4.42 -32.03 20.78
N PRO A 379 5.57 -32.47 21.36
CA PRO A 379 6.60 -31.54 21.80
C PRO A 379 7.12 -30.73 20.60
N SER A 380 7.52 -29.48 20.86
CA SER A 380 8.03 -28.53 19.87
C SER A 380 9.40 -28.95 19.32
N VAL A 381 9.39 -29.90 18.38
CA VAL A 381 10.57 -30.26 17.60
C VAL A 381 10.94 -29.06 16.73
N ARG A 382 12.07 -28.39 17.07
CA ARG A 382 12.67 -27.34 16.21
C ARG A 382 12.74 -27.86 14.76
N PRO A 383 12.33 -27.07 13.75
CA PRO A 383 12.33 -27.53 12.36
C PRO A 383 13.72 -28.02 11.98
N ARG A 384 13.82 -29.30 11.60
CA ARG A 384 15.11 -29.91 11.26
C ARG A 384 15.59 -29.32 9.95
N SER A 385 16.55 -28.40 10.02
CA SER A 385 17.18 -27.82 8.83
C SER A 385 17.84 -28.92 7.99
N SER A 386 17.37 -29.07 6.77
CA SER A 386 17.90 -29.99 5.78
C SER A 386 18.93 -29.24 4.92
N SER A 387 20.07 -29.87 4.63
CA SER A 387 21.11 -29.27 3.78
C SER A 387 21.18 -29.94 2.42
N GLN A 388 21.26 -29.12 1.37
CA GLN A 388 21.36 -29.51 -0.04
C GLN A 388 22.57 -28.84 -0.70
N LEU A 389 22.95 -29.36 -1.86
CA LEU A 389 23.95 -28.75 -2.74
C LEU A 389 23.22 -28.29 -4.02
N VAL A 390 23.09 -26.99 -4.23
CA VAL A 390 22.47 -26.41 -5.44
C VAL A 390 23.56 -25.78 -6.29
N ASN A 391 23.81 -26.34 -7.48
CA ASN A 391 24.89 -25.91 -8.39
C ASN A 391 26.28 -25.84 -7.71
N GLY A 392 26.55 -26.71 -6.72
CA GLY A 392 27.78 -26.68 -5.91
C GLY A 392 27.72 -25.79 -4.66
N LYS A 393 26.75 -24.87 -4.54
CA LYS A 393 26.54 -24.05 -3.34
C LYS A 393 25.78 -24.84 -2.29
N LYS A 394 26.33 -24.95 -1.07
CA LYS A 394 25.67 -25.60 0.06
C LYS A 394 24.61 -24.67 0.65
N VAL A 395 23.37 -25.13 0.75
CA VAL A 395 22.23 -24.40 1.30
C VAL A 395 21.64 -25.17 2.48
N SER A 396 20.97 -24.47 3.39
CA SER A 396 20.22 -25.03 4.52
C SER A 396 18.82 -24.43 4.57
N ILE A 397 17.79 -25.27 4.51
CA ILE A 397 16.37 -24.89 4.50
C ILE A 397 15.53 -25.91 5.28
N GLU A 398 14.33 -25.52 5.71
CA GLU A 398 13.47 -26.36 6.54
C GLU A 398 13.08 -27.68 5.84
N ALA A 399 12.97 -28.75 6.62
CA ALA A 399 12.52 -30.03 6.09
C ALA A 399 11.04 -29.96 5.67
N GLY A 400 10.77 -30.22 4.39
CA GLY A 400 9.43 -30.15 3.80
C GLY A 400 9.24 -29.00 2.80
N SER A 401 10.15 -28.01 2.78
CA SER A 401 10.15 -26.97 1.74
C SER A 401 10.24 -27.56 0.33
N ALA A 402 9.71 -26.84 -0.66
CA ALA A 402 9.84 -27.21 -2.06
C ALA A 402 11.27 -26.99 -2.56
N LEU A 403 11.74 -27.84 -3.49
CA LEU A 403 13.09 -27.77 -4.05
C LEU A 403 13.42 -26.41 -4.67
N ILE A 404 12.41 -25.68 -5.18
CA ILE A 404 12.62 -24.32 -5.68
C ILE A 404 13.01 -23.32 -4.59
N GLN A 405 12.50 -23.46 -3.37
CA GLN A 405 12.82 -22.54 -2.25
C GLN A 405 14.29 -22.70 -1.83
N ALA A 406 14.84 -23.92 -1.96
CA ALA A 406 16.27 -24.16 -1.82
C ALA A 406 17.09 -23.55 -2.98
N CYS A 407 16.53 -23.46 -4.19
CA CYS A 407 17.17 -22.80 -5.34
C CYS A 407 17.12 -21.27 -5.21
N GLU A 408 15.98 -20.71 -4.82
CA GLU A 408 15.78 -19.29 -4.52
C GLU A 408 16.75 -18.85 -3.41
N LYS A 409 16.84 -19.60 -2.29
CA LYS A 409 17.83 -19.37 -1.22
C LYS A 409 19.29 -19.63 -1.64
N ALA A 410 19.54 -20.32 -2.75
CA ALA A 410 20.88 -20.41 -3.33
C ALA A 410 21.26 -19.15 -4.15
N GLY A 411 20.29 -18.35 -4.58
CA GLY A 411 20.45 -17.37 -5.66
C GLY A 411 20.30 -17.98 -7.07
N ALA A 412 19.79 -19.21 -7.17
CA ALA A 412 19.62 -19.93 -8.43
C ALA A 412 18.18 -19.78 -8.94
N THR A 413 17.91 -18.75 -9.74
CA THR A 413 16.60 -18.49 -10.35
C THR A 413 16.10 -19.70 -11.16
N VAL A 414 14.86 -20.14 -10.90
CA VAL A 414 14.18 -21.20 -11.65
C VAL A 414 12.80 -20.66 -12.08
N PRO A 415 12.30 -20.91 -13.31
CA PRO A 415 11.16 -20.15 -13.81
C PRO A 415 9.82 -20.57 -13.19
N ARG A 416 9.21 -19.69 -12.37
CA ARG A 416 7.78 -19.62 -11.97
C ARG A 416 7.56 -18.57 -10.85
N LYS A 417 6.27 -18.30 -10.53
CA LYS A 417 5.78 -17.84 -9.22
C LYS A 417 4.59 -18.70 -8.74
N LEU A 418 4.13 -18.48 -7.49
CA LEU A 418 2.95 -19.03 -6.79
C LEU A 418 2.96 -20.50 -6.30
N MET A 419 1.90 -20.87 -5.57
CA MET A 419 1.62 -22.17 -4.96
C MET A 419 1.84 -23.39 -5.89
N ILE A 420 2.02 -24.55 -5.24
CA ILE A 420 2.33 -25.83 -5.87
C ILE A 420 1.16 -26.33 -6.76
N ALA A 421 1.48 -26.84 -7.94
CA ALA A 421 0.55 -27.55 -8.83
C ALA A 421 1.29 -28.46 -9.82
N GLY A 422 2.36 -27.95 -10.45
CA GLY A 422 3.16 -28.71 -11.40
C GLY A 422 2.58 -28.84 -12.82
N ASN A 423 1.59 -28.00 -13.18
CA ASN A 423 0.90 -28.11 -14.47
C ASN A 423 1.78 -27.69 -15.67
N CYS A 424 2.52 -26.57 -15.56
CA CYS A 424 3.29 -26.02 -16.67
C CYS A 424 4.64 -26.71 -16.96
N ARG A 425 5.20 -27.47 -16.00
CA ARG A 425 6.52 -28.15 -16.09
C ARG A 425 7.73 -27.27 -16.46
N MET A 426 7.65 -25.94 -16.50
CA MET A 426 8.81 -25.09 -16.85
C MET A 426 9.94 -25.12 -15.80
N CYS A 427 9.60 -25.40 -14.54
CA CYS A 427 10.53 -25.50 -13.41
C CYS A 427 11.25 -26.86 -13.30
N LEU A 428 11.52 -27.54 -14.41
CA LEU A 428 12.30 -28.78 -14.38
C LEU A 428 13.78 -28.49 -14.06
N VAL A 429 14.34 -29.33 -13.18
CA VAL A 429 15.75 -29.33 -12.76
C VAL A 429 16.27 -30.77 -12.70
N GLU A 430 17.58 -30.95 -12.85
CA GLU A 430 18.23 -32.24 -12.61
C GLU A 430 18.52 -32.40 -11.11
N VAL A 431 18.27 -33.61 -10.58
CA VAL A 431 18.68 -34.01 -9.23
C VAL A 431 19.45 -35.32 -9.36
N GLU A 432 20.63 -35.40 -8.74
CA GLU A 432 21.47 -36.58 -8.87
C GLU A 432 20.79 -37.85 -8.38
N LYS A 433 21.11 -38.98 -9.03
CA LYS A 433 20.51 -40.30 -8.80
C LYS A 433 19.02 -40.40 -9.17
N VAL A 434 18.39 -39.33 -9.71
CA VAL A 434 17.03 -39.37 -10.28
C VAL A 434 17.11 -39.42 -11.82
N PRO A 435 16.56 -40.45 -12.50
CA PRO A 435 16.73 -40.66 -13.94
C PRO A 435 15.86 -39.77 -14.83
N LYS A 436 15.14 -38.80 -14.26
CA LYS A 436 14.26 -37.85 -14.96
C LYS A 436 14.34 -36.49 -14.26
N PRO A 437 14.32 -35.36 -14.98
CA PRO A 437 14.20 -34.05 -14.36
C PRO A 437 12.95 -33.95 -13.48
N VAL A 438 13.09 -33.36 -12.30
CA VAL A 438 12.02 -33.20 -11.32
C VAL A 438 11.45 -31.79 -11.37
N ALA A 439 10.14 -31.66 -11.14
CA ALA A 439 9.49 -30.34 -11.08
C ALA A 439 9.79 -29.70 -9.71
N SER A 440 10.70 -28.72 -9.68
CA SER A 440 11.17 -28.13 -8.41
C SER A 440 10.07 -27.44 -7.60
N CYS A 441 8.94 -27.12 -8.23
CA CYS A 441 7.75 -26.59 -7.57
C CYS A 441 7.10 -27.55 -6.58
N ALA A 442 7.21 -28.86 -6.77
CA ALA A 442 6.43 -29.88 -6.06
C ALA A 442 7.30 -30.98 -5.42
N TRP A 443 8.56 -31.08 -5.81
CA TRP A 443 9.50 -32.02 -5.20
C TRP A 443 9.95 -31.47 -3.84
N PRO A 444 9.75 -32.18 -2.72
CA PRO A 444 10.22 -31.73 -1.42
C PRO A 444 11.74 -31.89 -1.30
N VAL A 445 12.39 -31.00 -0.55
CA VAL A 445 13.81 -31.13 -0.23
C VAL A 445 14.08 -32.37 0.64
N GLN A 446 15.22 -33.01 0.42
CA GLN A 446 15.77 -34.05 1.30
C GLN A 446 17.23 -33.71 1.66
N PRO A 447 17.74 -34.14 2.82
CA PRO A 447 19.15 -33.96 3.17
C PRO A 447 20.08 -34.65 2.16
N GLY A 448 21.14 -33.97 1.75
CA GLY A 448 22.16 -34.52 0.83
C GLY A 448 21.72 -34.60 -0.64
N MET A 449 20.61 -33.96 -1.03
CA MET A 449 20.29 -33.77 -2.45
C MET A 449 21.30 -32.86 -3.14
N VAL A 450 21.75 -33.29 -4.33
CA VAL A 450 22.53 -32.47 -5.26
C VAL A 450 21.62 -32.08 -6.42
N VAL A 451 21.42 -30.77 -6.62
CA VAL A 451 20.53 -30.17 -7.60
C VAL A 451 21.37 -29.41 -8.64
N LYS A 452 21.06 -29.59 -9.91
CA LYS A 452 21.69 -28.87 -11.03
C LYS A 452 20.60 -28.15 -11.83
N THR A 453 20.53 -26.83 -11.69
CA THR A 453 19.54 -25.99 -12.38
C THR A 453 20.00 -25.55 -13.76
N ASN A 454 21.29 -25.73 -14.09
CA ASN A 454 21.98 -25.30 -15.30
C ASN A 454 22.56 -26.47 -16.14
N SER A 455 22.18 -27.73 -15.88
CA SER A 455 22.69 -28.86 -16.67
C SER A 455 22.11 -28.89 -18.09
N PRO A 456 22.77 -29.53 -19.07
CA PRO A 456 22.23 -29.68 -20.42
C PRO A 456 20.85 -30.36 -20.44
N ILE A 457 20.59 -31.28 -19.51
CA ILE A 457 19.30 -31.95 -19.36
C ILE A 457 18.22 -30.95 -18.87
N ALA A 458 18.55 -30.11 -17.89
CA ALA A 458 17.64 -29.08 -17.39
C ALA A 458 17.34 -28.01 -18.46
N HIS A 459 18.34 -27.60 -19.26
CA HIS A 459 18.14 -26.71 -20.41
C HIS A 459 17.25 -27.33 -21.49
N LYS A 460 17.56 -28.55 -21.95
CA LYS A 460 16.75 -29.23 -22.97
C LYS A 460 15.30 -29.49 -22.54
N ALA A 461 15.08 -29.70 -21.24
CA ALA A 461 13.73 -29.81 -20.68
C ALA A 461 12.95 -28.48 -20.75
N ARG A 462 13.59 -27.33 -20.50
CA ARG A 462 12.97 -26.00 -20.60
C ARG A 462 12.65 -25.62 -22.04
N GLU A 463 13.58 -25.85 -22.97
CA GLU A 463 13.35 -25.64 -24.40
C GLU A 463 12.13 -26.42 -24.89
N GLY A 464 12.06 -27.72 -24.58
CA GLY A 464 10.96 -28.58 -25.01
C GLY A 464 9.61 -28.20 -24.38
N VAL A 465 9.59 -27.80 -23.10
CA VAL A 465 8.37 -27.28 -22.45
C VAL A 465 7.94 -25.96 -23.09
N MET A 466 8.85 -25.03 -23.31
CA MET A 466 8.56 -23.74 -23.94
C MET A 466 8.01 -23.91 -25.36
N GLU A 467 8.57 -24.84 -26.14
CA GLU A 467 8.04 -25.19 -27.46
C GLU A 467 6.59 -25.69 -27.41
N PHE A 468 6.23 -26.55 -26.44
CA PHE A 468 4.84 -26.98 -26.25
C PHE A 468 3.90 -25.86 -25.79
N LEU A 469 4.39 -24.92 -24.96
CA LEU A 469 3.60 -23.75 -24.56
C LEU A 469 3.32 -22.83 -25.75
N LEU A 470 4.31 -22.60 -26.61
CA LEU A 470 4.21 -21.71 -27.77
C LEU A 470 3.53 -22.36 -28.99
N ALA A 471 3.55 -23.69 -29.12
CA ALA A 471 2.95 -24.42 -30.23
C ALA A 471 1.50 -24.00 -30.48
N ASN A 472 0.68 -23.92 -29.43
CA ASN A 472 -0.73 -23.51 -29.49
C ASN A 472 -0.99 -22.07 -28.99
N HIS A 473 0.03 -21.29 -28.64
CA HIS A 473 -0.13 -19.87 -28.28
C HIS A 473 -0.27 -19.00 -29.54
N PRO A 474 -1.19 -18.02 -29.59
CA PRO A 474 -1.39 -17.16 -30.75
C PRO A 474 -0.25 -16.13 -30.91
N LEU A 475 -0.15 -15.51 -32.09
CA LEU A 475 0.89 -14.54 -32.44
C LEU A 475 0.52 -13.10 -31.99
N ASP A 476 -0.08 -13.00 -30.80
CA ASP A 476 -0.80 -11.82 -30.33
C ASP A 476 0.08 -10.73 -29.71
N CYS A 477 1.40 -10.94 -29.58
CA CYS A 477 2.29 -10.08 -28.80
C CYS A 477 2.15 -8.56 -29.05
N PRO A 478 1.96 -8.05 -30.29
CA PRO A 478 1.72 -6.61 -30.51
C PRO A 478 0.38 -6.11 -29.93
N VAL A 479 -0.67 -6.92 -30.03
CA VAL A 479 -2.05 -6.64 -29.57
C VAL A 479 -2.33 -7.24 -28.18
N CYS A 480 -1.28 -7.60 -27.45
CA CYS A 480 -1.34 -8.12 -26.09
C CYS A 480 -0.94 -7.01 -25.12
N ASP A 481 -1.82 -6.66 -24.18
CA ASP A 481 -1.54 -5.59 -23.21
C ASP A 481 -0.42 -5.92 -22.22
N GLN A 482 -0.11 -7.21 -22.04
CA GLN A 482 1.02 -7.69 -21.25
C GLN A 482 2.33 -7.80 -22.05
N GLY A 483 2.35 -7.40 -23.34
CA GLY A 483 3.57 -7.37 -24.14
C GLY A 483 4.62 -6.45 -23.49
N GLY A 484 5.80 -6.99 -23.18
CA GLY A 484 6.84 -6.28 -22.41
C GLY A 484 6.78 -6.46 -20.88
N GLU A 485 5.83 -7.23 -20.34
CA GLU A 485 5.81 -7.70 -18.93
C GLU A 485 5.27 -9.15 -18.84
N CYS A 486 5.50 -9.93 -19.90
CA CYS A 486 4.92 -11.26 -20.09
C CYS A 486 5.90 -12.35 -19.67
N ASP A 487 5.58 -13.03 -18.56
CA ASP A 487 6.29 -14.19 -17.99
C ASP A 487 6.66 -15.23 -19.08
N LEU A 488 5.77 -15.48 -20.06
CA LEU A 488 6.03 -16.37 -21.20
C LEU A 488 7.01 -15.80 -22.24
N GLN A 489 6.94 -14.49 -22.53
CA GLN A 489 7.84 -13.82 -23.48
C GLN A 489 9.28 -13.86 -22.96
N ASP A 490 9.48 -13.43 -21.71
CA ASP A 490 10.80 -13.28 -21.11
C ASP A 490 11.44 -14.65 -20.87
N GLN A 491 10.65 -15.63 -20.40
CA GLN A 491 11.14 -17.00 -20.24
C GLN A 491 11.40 -17.69 -21.59
N SER A 492 10.69 -17.33 -22.67
CA SER A 492 11.03 -17.81 -24.02
C SER A 492 12.36 -17.25 -24.48
N MET A 493 12.58 -15.93 -24.33
CA MET A 493 13.84 -15.30 -24.72
C MET A 493 15.03 -15.80 -23.87
N ARG A 494 14.81 -16.15 -22.59
CA ARG A 494 15.88 -16.54 -21.66
C ARG A 494 16.17 -18.04 -21.60
N TYR A 495 15.16 -18.89 -21.83
CA TYR A 495 15.23 -20.35 -21.62
C TYR A 495 14.56 -21.19 -22.74
N GLY A 496 13.95 -20.56 -23.74
CA GLY A 496 13.36 -21.22 -24.89
C GLY A 496 14.36 -21.50 -26.01
N ALA A 497 13.87 -22.05 -27.12
CA ALA A 497 14.61 -22.16 -28.37
C ALA A 497 14.43 -20.90 -29.24
N ASP A 498 15.37 -20.66 -30.15
CA ASP A 498 15.36 -19.51 -31.07
C ASP A 498 14.24 -19.54 -32.13
N ARG A 499 13.66 -20.72 -32.38
CA ARG A 499 12.65 -20.96 -33.43
C ARG A 499 11.64 -22.02 -33.01
N GLY A 500 10.39 -21.85 -33.43
CA GLY A 500 9.37 -22.90 -33.33
C GLY A 500 9.48 -23.91 -34.48
N ARG A 501 9.11 -25.17 -34.23
CA ARG A 501 9.02 -26.22 -35.28
C ARG A 501 7.58 -26.54 -35.70
N PHE A 502 6.58 -26.00 -35.00
CA PHE A 502 5.15 -26.23 -35.26
C PHE A 502 4.69 -25.50 -36.53
N HIS A 503 4.47 -26.26 -37.61
CA HIS A 503 4.02 -25.76 -38.93
C HIS A 503 2.80 -26.56 -39.43
N GLU A 504 1.95 -27.03 -38.51
CA GLU A 504 0.81 -27.90 -38.83
C GLU A 504 -0.22 -27.20 -39.72
N ILE A 505 -0.62 -27.86 -40.81
CA ILE A 505 -1.60 -27.32 -41.78
C ILE A 505 -2.98 -27.12 -41.14
N GLY A 506 -3.30 -27.88 -40.08
CA GLY A 506 -4.51 -27.69 -39.26
C GLY A 506 -4.50 -26.42 -38.40
N GLY A 507 -3.38 -25.68 -38.36
CA GLY A 507 -3.24 -24.44 -37.61
C GLY A 507 -3.06 -24.62 -36.10
N LYS A 508 -3.12 -23.50 -35.38
CA LYS A 508 -3.18 -23.45 -33.92
C LYS A 508 -4.62 -23.63 -33.46
N ARG A 509 -4.83 -24.15 -32.24
CA ARG A 509 -6.16 -24.17 -31.61
C ARG A 509 -6.73 -22.75 -31.47
N ALA A 510 -8.06 -22.64 -31.47
CA ALA A 510 -8.77 -21.46 -31.03
C ALA A 510 -9.64 -21.79 -29.80
N VAL A 511 -9.87 -20.79 -28.95
CA VAL A 511 -10.72 -20.86 -27.74
C VAL A 511 -11.61 -19.62 -27.71
N GLU A 512 -12.87 -19.79 -27.34
CA GLU A 512 -13.82 -18.68 -27.17
C GLU A 512 -13.48 -17.85 -25.93
N ASP A 513 -13.58 -16.53 -26.06
CA ASP A 513 -13.38 -15.59 -24.97
C ASP A 513 -14.61 -15.58 -24.05
N LYS A 514 -14.39 -15.47 -22.74
CA LYS A 514 -15.42 -15.63 -21.70
C LYS A 514 -15.73 -14.29 -21.07
N ASN A 515 -17.00 -13.86 -21.08
CA ASN A 515 -17.40 -12.69 -20.32
C ASN A 515 -17.55 -13.06 -18.83
N ILE A 516 -16.58 -12.61 -18.02
CA ILE A 516 -16.54 -12.79 -16.56
C ILE A 516 -16.69 -11.47 -15.80
N GLY A 517 -17.19 -10.42 -16.48
CA GLY A 517 -17.58 -9.13 -15.88
C GLY A 517 -16.86 -7.89 -16.44
N PRO A 518 -17.04 -6.73 -15.80
CA PRO A 518 -16.54 -5.43 -16.28
C PRO A 518 -15.05 -5.19 -15.99
N LEU A 519 -14.42 -5.97 -15.09
CA LEU A 519 -13.03 -5.74 -14.65
C LEU A 519 -11.98 -6.48 -15.47
N ILE A 520 -12.23 -7.76 -15.79
CA ILE A 520 -11.24 -8.66 -16.40
C ILE A 520 -11.61 -8.90 -17.86
N LYS A 521 -10.78 -8.40 -18.77
CA LYS A 521 -10.82 -8.71 -20.21
C LYS A 521 -10.14 -10.05 -20.43
N THR A 522 -10.89 -11.02 -20.94
CA THR A 522 -10.34 -12.33 -21.31
C THR A 522 -9.85 -12.33 -22.76
N SER A 523 -8.86 -13.18 -23.05
CA SER A 523 -8.42 -13.53 -24.40
C SER A 523 -7.86 -14.95 -24.36
N MET A 524 -8.77 -15.93 -24.32
CA MET A 524 -8.52 -17.29 -23.87
C MET A 524 -7.66 -18.11 -24.81
N ASN A 525 -7.55 -17.71 -26.07
CA ASN A 525 -6.55 -18.18 -27.03
C ASN A 525 -5.12 -18.16 -26.44
N ARG A 526 -4.79 -17.12 -25.67
CA ARG A 526 -3.47 -16.92 -25.05
C ARG A 526 -3.24 -17.81 -23.82
N CYS A 527 -4.25 -18.49 -23.30
CA CYS A 527 -4.17 -19.20 -22.02
C CYS A 527 -3.30 -20.47 -22.12
N ILE A 528 -2.27 -20.55 -21.25
CA ILE A 528 -1.36 -21.70 -21.16
C ILE A 528 -1.75 -22.75 -20.09
N HIS A 529 -2.98 -22.70 -19.59
CA HIS A 529 -3.54 -23.67 -18.62
C HIS A 529 -2.71 -23.89 -17.34
N CYS A 530 -2.05 -22.82 -16.87
CA CYS A 530 -1.25 -22.82 -15.63
C CYS A 530 -2.08 -22.94 -14.33
N THR A 531 -3.41 -22.81 -14.42
CA THR A 531 -4.40 -22.81 -13.33
C THR A 531 -4.04 -21.93 -12.13
N ARG A 532 -3.28 -20.83 -12.34
CA ARG A 532 -3.00 -19.84 -11.28
C ARG A 532 -4.29 -19.13 -10.84
N CYS A 533 -5.05 -18.60 -11.79
CA CYS A 533 -6.31 -17.89 -11.56
C CYS A 533 -7.39 -18.76 -10.86
N VAL A 534 -7.61 -20.00 -11.32
CA VAL A 534 -8.55 -20.96 -10.69
C VAL A 534 -8.22 -21.21 -9.22
N ARG A 535 -6.93 -21.38 -8.89
CA ARG A 535 -6.50 -21.59 -7.49
C ARG A 535 -6.58 -20.31 -6.66
N PHE A 536 -6.27 -19.14 -7.23
CA PHE A 536 -6.51 -17.88 -6.55
C PHE A 536 -8.00 -17.68 -6.21
N ALA A 537 -8.87 -17.91 -7.20
CA ALA A 537 -10.32 -17.77 -7.05
C ALA A 537 -10.86 -18.68 -5.94
N ASN A 538 -10.50 -19.97 -5.94
CA ASN A 538 -10.97 -20.92 -4.94
C ASN A 538 -10.28 -20.73 -3.56
N ASP A 539 -8.95 -20.65 -3.54
CA ASP A 539 -8.15 -20.75 -2.32
C ASP A 539 -8.06 -19.39 -1.59
N ILE A 540 -7.84 -18.27 -2.29
CA ILE A 540 -7.62 -16.94 -1.67
C ILE A 540 -8.87 -16.05 -1.72
N ALA A 541 -9.59 -15.99 -2.84
CA ALA A 541 -10.76 -15.12 -2.98
C ALA A 541 -12.09 -15.78 -2.53
N GLY A 542 -12.15 -17.12 -2.44
CA GLY A 542 -13.37 -17.87 -2.13
C GLY A 542 -14.40 -17.98 -3.26
N ALA A 543 -14.19 -17.31 -4.40
CA ALA A 543 -15.05 -17.34 -5.58
C ALA A 543 -14.86 -18.64 -6.39
N ASN A 544 -15.51 -19.72 -5.95
CA ASN A 544 -15.44 -21.08 -6.53
C ASN A 544 -16.06 -21.24 -7.95
N GLU A 545 -16.16 -20.15 -8.70
CA GLU A 545 -16.88 -20.03 -9.97
C GLU A 545 -15.96 -20.29 -11.17
N MET A 546 -14.68 -19.98 -11.03
CA MET A 546 -13.67 -20.15 -12.07
C MET A 546 -13.10 -21.57 -12.03
N GLY A 547 -13.36 -22.34 -13.09
CA GLY A 547 -12.95 -23.75 -13.18
C GLY A 547 -12.09 -24.09 -14.39
N SER A 548 -11.83 -25.38 -14.54
CA SER A 548 -11.27 -25.99 -15.75
C SER A 548 -12.28 -26.97 -16.34
N THR A 549 -12.82 -26.66 -17.51
CA THR A 549 -13.84 -27.45 -18.21
C THR A 549 -13.23 -28.17 -19.42
N GLY A 550 -13.85 -29.25 -19.90
CA GLY A 550 -13.27 -30.05 -20.99
C GLY A 550 -12.05 -30.89 -20.56
N ARG A 551 -11.22 -31.33 -21.52
CA ARG A 551 -10.03 -32.17 -21.25
C ARG A 551 -9.05 -32.13 -22.42
N GLY A 552 -7.75 -32.19 -22.13
CA GLY A 552 -6.70 -32.29 -23.14
C GLY A 552 -6.42 -30.94 -23.80
N ASN A 553 -6.31 -30.91 -25.13
CA ASN A 553 -6.11 -29.65 -25.86
C ASN A 553 -7.33 -28.72 -25.77
N ASP A 554 -8.52 -29.32 -25.67
CA ASP A 554 -9.84 -28.66 -25.65
C ASP A 554 -10.31 -28.38 -24.22
N LEU A 555 -9.39 -28.41 -23.25
CA LEU A 555 -9.64 -27.87 -21.92
C LEU A 555 -9.79 -26.34 -22.03
N GLN A 556 -10.73 -25.77 -21.29
CA GLN A 556 -10.93 -24.32 -21.19
C GLN A 556 -10.85 -23.89 -19.72
N ILE A 557 -10.51 -22.62 -19.49
CA ILE A 557 -10.48 -22.00 -18.15
C ILE A 557 -11.53 -20.89 -18.12
N GLY A 558 -12.27 -20.77 -17.02
CA GLY A 558 -13.32 -19.76 -16.85
C GLY A 558 -14.53 -20.34 -16.12
N THR A 559 -15.64 -19.59 -16.13
CA THR A 559 -16.95 -20.08 -15.68
C THR A 559 -17.55 -21.04 -16.73
N TYR A 560 -18.31 -22.05 -16.31
CA TYR A 560 -18.97 -22.98 -17.25
C TYR A 560 -20.21 -22.36 -17.91
N LEU A 561 -20.95 -21.54 -17.16
CA LEU A 561 -22.01 -20.67 -17.66
C LEU A 561 -21.48 -19.23 -17.68
N GLU A 562 -22.04 -18.36 -18.52
CA GLU A 562 -21.66 -16.94 -18.57
C GLU A 562 -22.10 -16.25 -17.25
N LYS A 563 -21.13 -15.95 -16.37
CA LYS A 563 -21.36 -15.33 -15.06
C LYS A 563 -20.17 -14.42 -14.74
N ASN A 564 -20.43 -13.31 -14.04
CA ASN A 564 -19.40 -12.53 -13.36
C ASN A 564 -18.58 -13.41 -12.41
N LEU A 565 -17.29 -13.08 -12.25
CA LEU A 565 -16.46 -13.56 -11.15
C LEU A 565 -16.69 -12.64 -9.93
N ASP A 566 -17.67 -12.94 -9.07
CA ASP A 566 -18.12 -12.01 -8.01
C ASP A 566 -17.24 -12.11 -6.76
N SER A 567 -16.10 -11.43 -6.81
CA SER A 567 -15.26 -11.14 -5.64
C SER A 567 -14.64 -9.75 -5.74
N GLU A 568 -14.61 -9.09 -4.58
CA GLU A 568 -13.86 -7.90 -4.20
C GLU A 568 -12.34 -7.97 -4.45
N LEU A 569 -11.79 -9.17 -4.70
CA LEU A 569 -10.37 -9.42 -4.98
C LEU A 569 -10.15 -9.98 -6.41
N SER A 570 -11.16 -9.95 -7.29
CA SER A 570 -11.14 -10.66 -8.57
C SER A 570 -9.98 -10.24 -9.48
N GLY A 571 -9.66 -8.94 -9.56
CA GLY A 571 -8.69 -8.36 -10.47
C GLY A 571 -7.25 -8.82 -10.23
N ASN A 572 -6.92 -9.37 -9.06
CA ASN A 572 -5.61 -9.97 -8.80
C ASN A 572 -5.29 -11.14 -9.76
N VAL A 573 -6.28 -11.81 -10.35
CA VAL A 573 -6.02 -12.86 -11.37
C VAL A 573 -5.33 -12.35 -12.63
N ILE A 574 -5.31 -11.03 -12.86
CA ILE A 574 -4.58 -10.37 -13.96
C ILE A 574 -3.07 -10.49 -13.70
N ASP A 575 -2.58 -10.00 -12.56
CA ASP A 575 -1.16 -9.97 -12.21
C ASP A 575 -0.59 -11.40 -12.05
N LEU A 576 -1.44 -12.31 -11.57
CA LEU A 576 -1.10 -13.73 -11.49
C LEU A 576 -1.00 -14.40 -12.86
N CYS A 577 -1.58 -13.82 -13.93
CA CYS A 577 -1.56 -14.43 -15.25
C CYS A 577 -0.16 -14.28 -15.89
N PRO A 578 0.52 -15.38 -16.25
CA PRO A 578 1.85 -15.35 -16.88
C PRO A 578 1.80 -14.96 -18.37
N VAL A 579 0.61 -14.62 -18.87
CA VAL A 579 0.23 -14.41 -20.27
C VAL A 579 -1.00 -13.51 -20.30
N GLY A 580 -1.10 -12.62 -21.30
CA GLY A 580 -2.20 -11.65 -21.42
C GLY A 580 -3.55 -12.24 -21.85
N ALA A 581 -3.90 -13.41 -21.29
CA ALA A 581 -5.18 -14.08 -21.42
C ALA A 581 -6.23 -13.57 -20.41
N LEU A 582 -5.79 -12.97 -19.31
CA LEU A 582 -6.59 -12.21 -18.35
C LEU A 582 -5.91 -10.85 -18.20
N THR A 583 -6.62 -9.76 -18.49
CA THR A 583 -6.07 -8.40 -18.57
C THR A 583 -7.04 -7.39 -17.99
N SER A 584 -6.56 -6.22 -17.54
CA SER A 584 -7.41 -5.15 -17.03
C SER A 584 -8.26 -4.54 -18.16
N LYS A 585 -9.59 -4.69 -18.07
CA LYS A 585 -10.56 -4.17 -19.06
C LYS A 585 -10.57 -2.63 -19.09
N PRO A 586 -10.49 -1.89 -17.96
CA PRO A 586 -10.39 -0.43 -17.97
C PRO A 586 -9.08 0.12 -18.56
N TYR A 587 -7.96 -0.58 -18.39
CA TYR A 587 -6.62 -0.21 -18.88
C TYR A 587 -6.36 -0.64 -20.33
N ALA A 588 -7.16 -1.57 -20.87
CA ALA A 588 -6.90 -2.24 -22.15
C ALA A 588 -6.54 -1.25 -23.28
N PHE A 589 -5.44 -1.54 -23.97
CA PHE A 589 -4.86 -0.76 -25.08
C PHE A 589 -4.49 0.71 -24.78
N ARG A 590 -4.50 1.19 -23.52
CA ARG A 590 -4.16 2.60 -23.22
C ARG A 590 -2.68 2.93 -23.26
N ALA A 591 -1.80 1.99 -22.87
CA ALA A 591 -0.36 2.16 -22.76
C ALA A 591 0.40 0.82 -22.87
N ARG A 592 1.74 0.89 -22.76
CA ARG A 592 2.63 -0.29 -22.66
C ARG A 592 3.57 -0.19 -21.46
N PRO A 593 4.07 -1.32 -20.90
CA PRO A 593 4.79 -1.35 -19.61
C PRO A 593 6.09 -0.51 -19.54
N TRP A 594 6.66 -0.18 -20.70
CA TRP A 594 7.86 0.65 -20.85
C TRP A 594 7.56 2.16 -20.98
N GLU A 595 6.29 2.56 -21.12
CA GLU A 595 5.86 3.97 -21.20
C GLU A 595 5.55 4.57 -19.82
N LEU A 596 5.58 3.76 -18.76
CA LEU A 596 4.98 4.07 -17.47
C LEU A 596 6.06 4.44 -16.44
N LYS A 597 5.94 5.63 -15.83
CA LYS A 597 6.67 5.94 -14.60
C LYS A 597 6.05 5.09 -13.48
N LYS A 598 6.91 4.31 -12.80
CA LYS A 598 6.52 3.39 -11.72
C LYS A 598 6.79 4.09 -10.39
N THR A 599 5.74 4.41 -9.65
CA THR A 599 5.86 5.13 -8.37
C THR A 599 5.33 4.25 -7.25
N GLU A 600 6.20 3.83 -6.33
CA GLU A 600 5.77 3.10 -5.12
C GLU A 600 5.04 4.06 -4.18
N SER A 601 3.86 3.67 -3.71
CA SER A 601 2.97 4.48 -2.89
C SER A 601 2.08 3.57 -2.03
N ILE A 602 1.08 4.15 -1.37
CA ILE A 602 0.18 3.48 -0.41
C ILE A 602 -1.26 3.72 -0.85
N ASP A 603 -2.13 2.73 -0.68
CA ASP A 603 -3.57 2.87 -0.90
C ASP A 603 -4.28 3.62 0.24
N VAL A 604 -5.41 4.25 -0.08
CA VAL A 604 -6.25 5.02 0.84
C VAL A 604 -7.74 4.63 0.79
N MET A 605 -8.11 3.64 -0.02
CA MET A 605 -9.50 3.26 -0.28
C MET A 605 -10.13 2.46 0.86
N ASP A 606 -9.32 1.76 1.66
CA ASP A 606 -9.70 1.19 2.96
C ASP A 606 -8.72 1.67 4.07
N ALA A 607 -8.80 1.10 5.28
CA ALA A 607 -7.84 1.40 6.35
C ALA A 607 -6.72 0.35 6.50
N LEU A 608 -6.58 -0.60 5.58
CA LEU A 608 -5.48 -1.57 5.60
C LEU A 608 -4.15 -0.92 5.18
N GLY A 609 -4.21 0.12 4.35
CA GLY A 609 -3.03 0.83 3.83
C GLY A 609 -2.19 -0.09 2.95
N ALA A 610 -2.82 -0.77 1.97
CA ALA A 610 -2.13 -1.73 1.12
C ALA A 610 -0.97 -1.06 0.34
N ASN A 611 0.17 -1.73 0.26
CA ASN A 611 1.33 -1.20 -0.47
C ASN A 611 1.08 -1.35 -1.98
N ILE A 612 1.25 -0.27 -2.74
CA ILE A 612 0.93 -0.21 -4.17
C ILE A 612 2.06 0.35 -5.03
N ARG A 613 1.94 0.12 -6.33
CA ARG A 613 2.70 0.79 -7.38
C ARG A 613 1.73 1.49 -8.33
N VAL A 614 1.82 2.81 -8.37
CA VAL A 614 1.07 3.68 -9.27
C VAL A 614 1.87 3.82 -10.57
N ASP A 615 1.31 3.31 -11.67
CA ASP A 615 1.91 3.41 -13.00
C ASP A 615 1.27 4.59 -13.74
N SER A 616 2.00 5.69 -13.92
CA SER A 616 1.52 6.93 -14.57
C SER A 616 2.19 7.17 -15.93
N ARG A 617 1.51 7.92 -16.81
CA ARG A 617 2.07 8.40 -18.09
C ARG A 617 1.82 9.89 -18.23
N GLY A 618 2.83 10.70 -17.87
CA GLY A 618 2.68 12.15 -17.77
C GLY A 618 1.79 12.53 -16.60
N LEU A 619 0.63 13.12 -16.88
CA LEU A 619 -0.32 13.60 -15.85
C LEU A 619 -1.47 12.60 -15.54
N GLU A 620 -1.64 11.53 -16.30
CA GLU A 620 -2.70 10.53 -16.06
C GLU A 620 -2.12 9.29 -15.33
N VAL A 621 -2.78 8.88 -14.24
CA VAL A 621 -2.58 7.56 -13.63
C VAL A 621 -3.23 6.52 -14.54
N MET A 622 -2.44 5.57 -15.06
CA MET A 622 -2.91 4.63 -16.08
C MET A 622 -3.44 3.34 -15.45
N ARG A 623 -2.81 2.86 -14.38
CA ARG A 623 -3.23 1.70 -13.58
C ARG A 623 -2.57 1.71 -12.19
N ILE A 624 -3.12 0.94 -11.27
CA ILE A 624 -2.52 0.65 -9.96
C ILE A 624 -2.32 -0.86 -9.84
N LEU A 625 -1.14 -1.27 -9.36
CA LEU A 625 -0.76 -2.66 -9.10
C LEU A 625 -0.32 -2.82 -7.63
N PRO A 626 -0.38 -4.03 -7.05
CA PRO A 626 0.13 -4.30 -5.71
C PRO A 626 1.66 -4.21 -5.66
N ARG A 627 2.19 -3.83 -4.49
CA ARG A 627 3.59 -4.03 -4.08
C ARG A 627 3.64 -5.09 -2.97
N LEU A 628 4.68 -5.92 -2.98
CA LEU A 628 4.87 -6.97 -1.98
C LEU A 628 5.04 -6.36 -0.57
N ASN A 629 4.19 -6.78 0.37
CA ASN A 629 4.38 -6.57 1.81
C ASN A 629 3.76 -7.71 2.61
N ASP A 630 4.59 -8.65 3.07
CA ASP A 630 4.14 -9.85 3.79
C ASP A 630 3.47 -9.56 5.14
N ASP A 631 3.67 -8.38 5.74
CA ASP A 631 2.97 -7.95 6.96
C ASP A 631 1.54 -7.46 6.68
N VAL A 632 1.36 -6.66 5.61
CA VAL A 632 0.11 -5.94 5.31
C VAL A 632 -0.71 -6.70 4.26
N ASN A 633 -0.36 -6.60 2.98
CA ASN A 633 -1.23 -7.02 1.86
C ASN A 633 -0.73 -8.22 1.02
N GLU A 634 0.41 -8.84 1.37
CA GLU A 634 1.09 -9.89 0.58
C GLU A 634 1.37 -9.41 -0.86
N GLU A 635 0.91 -10.14 -1.88
CA GLU A 635 0.93 -9.73 -3.31
C GLU A 635 -0.43 -9.14 -3.77
N TRP A 636 -1.35 -8.77 -2.85
CA TRP A 636 -2.76 -8.47 -3.16
C TRP A 636 -3.16 -7.01 -2.98
N ILE A 637 -4.21 -6.60 -3.72
CA ILE A 637 -5.02 -5.39 -3.47
C ILE A 637 -6.48 -5.68 -3.81
N ASP A 638 -7.41 -4.93 -3.24
CA ASP A 638 -8.82 -5.03 -3.60
C ASP A 638 -9.14 -4.39 -4.97
N ASP A 639 -10.30 -4.72 -5.53
CA ASP A 639 -10.70 -4.24 -6.85
C ASP A 639 -11.04 -2.73 -6.85
N LYS A 640 -11.36 -2.16 -5.68
CA LYS A 640 -11.54 -0.70 -5.53
C LYS A 640 -10.19 0.02 -5.70
N THR A 641 -9.17 -0.35 -4.93
CA THR A 641 -7.77 0.10 -5.06
C THR A 641 -7.28 0.01 -6.50
N ARG A 642 -7.51 -1.15 -7.13
CA ARG A 642 -6.99 -1.47 -8.47
C ARG A 642 -7.63 -0.67 -9.60
N PHE A 643 -8.92 -0.35 -9.48
CA PHE A 643 -9.71 0.15 -10.61
C PHE A 643 -10.37 1.52 -10.40
N ALA A 644 -10.51 2.03 -9.17
CA ALA A 644 -11.00 3.39 -8.92
C ALA A 644 -10.04 4.50 -9.38
N CYS A 645 -8.83 4.15 -9.86
CA CYS A 645 -7.88 5.10 -10.41
C CYS A 645 -8.41 5.88 -11.64
N ASP A 646 -9.44 5.39 -12.34
CA ASP A 646 -10.12 6.14 -13.40
C ASP A 646 -11.05 7.25 -12.88
N GLY A 647 -11.36 7.25 -11.58
CA GLY A 647 -12.01 8.32 -10.83
C GLY A 647 -11.10 9.54 -10.64
N LEU A 648 -9.77 9.35 -10.50
CA LEU A 648 -8.79 10.43 -10.26
C LEU A 648 -8.73 11.51 -11.36
N ARG A 649 -9.41 11.29 -12.49
CA ARG A 649 -9.47 12.17 -13.67
C ARG A 649 -10.90 12.65 -14.01
N THR A 650 -11.92 12.17 -13.31
CA THR A 650 -13.34 12.57 -13.47
C THR A 650 -13.78 13.42 -12.28
N GLN A 651 -14.70 14.36 -12.48
CA GLN A 651 -15.26 15.23 -11.42
C GLN A 651 -14.23 15.94 -10.51
N ARG A 652 -12.99 16.13 -10.99
CA ARG A 652 -11.90 16.75 -10.23
C ARG A 652 -12.10 18.25 -10.06
N LEU A 653 -11.87 18.72 -8.83
CA LEU A 653 -11.79 20.14 -8.52
C LEU A 653 -10.42 20.67 -8.94
N THR A 654 -10.41 21.67 -9.82
CA THR A 654 -9.19 22.18 -10.48
C THR A 654 -9.01 23.70 -10.37
N LEU A 655 -10.02 24.42 -9.89
CA LEU A 655 -10.01 25.86 -9.65
C LEU A 655 -10.78 26.14 -8.34
N PRO A 656 -10.38 27.14 -7.54
CA PRO A 656 -11.25 27.65 -6.47
C PRO A 656 -12.58 28.12 -7.03
N LEU A 657 -13.68 27.84 -6.32
CA LEU A 657 -15.02 28.30 -6.69
C LEU A 657 -15.64 29.08 -5.53
N VAL A 658 -16.36 30.15 -5.83
CA VAL A 658 -17.15 30.93 -4.86
C VAL A 658 -18.61 30.96 -5.31
N ARG A 659 -19.54 30.76 -4.38
CA ARG A 659 -20.97 30.77 -4.66
C ARG A 659 -21.52 32.19 -4.70
N LYS A 660 -22.02 32.62 -5.87
CA LYS A 660 -22.74 33.89 -6.06
C LYS A 660 -24.07 33.64 -6.76
N GLU A 661 -25.12 34.31 -6.30
CA GLU A 661 -26.49 34.15 -6.82
C GLU A 661 -26.95 32.67 -6.92
N GLY A 662 -26.48 31.83 -6.00
CA GLY A 662 -26.76 30.39 -5.94
C GLY A 662 -25.90 29.50 -6.85
N LYS A 663 -25.04 30.06 -7.69
CA LYS A 663 -24.16 29.33 -8.65
C LYS A 663 -22.70 29.44 -8.24
N PHE A 664 -21.88 28.48 -8.65
CA PHE A 664 -20.42 28.59 -8.51
C PHE A 664 -19.81 29.42 -9.64
N GLU A 665 -19.02 30.42 -9.28
CA GLU A 665 -18.11 31.14 -10.17
C GLU A 665 -16.66 30.72 -9.90
N PRO A 666 -15.83 30.48 -10.93
CA PRO A 666 -14.39 30.29 -10.75
C PRO A 666 -13.71 31.55 -10.20
N ALA A 667 -12.85 31.37 -9.20
CA ALA A 667 -12.13 32.43 -8.50
C ALA A 667 -10.62 32.18 -8.50
N SER A 668 -9.82 33.22 -8.27
CA SER A 668 -8.41 33.05 -7.89
C SER A 668 -8.29 32.55 -6.44
N TRP A 669 -7.12 32.00 -6.09
CA TRP A 669 -6.82 31.61 -4.69
C TRP A 669 -6.94 32.79 -3.73
N GLU A 670 -6.42 33.96 -4.11
CA GLU A 670 -6.53 35.20 -3.34
C GLU A 670 -7.99 35.62 -3.13
N GLN A 671 -8.83 35.55 -4.17
CA GLN A 671 -10.26 35.87 -4.06
C GLN A 671 -11.00 34.89 -3.15
N ALA A 672 -10.74 33.58 -3.28
CA ALA A 672 -11.39 32.57 -2.45
C ALA A 672 -10.97 32.65 -0.98
N LEU A 673 -9.69 32.93 -0.69
CA LEU A 673 -9.20 33.10 0.69
C LEU A 673 -9.63 34.44 1.31
N ASN A 674 -9.73 35.52 0.52
CA ASN A 674 -10.35 36.77 0.98
C ASN A 674 -11.84 36.60 1.28
N GLU A 675 -12.62 35.92 0.43
CA GLU A 675 -14.03 35.62 0.70
C GLU A 675 -14.18 34.80 2.00
N VAL A 676 -13.30 33.83 2.26
CA VAL A 676 -13.26 33.09 3.53
C VAL A 676 -12.96 34.01 4.72
N ALA A 677 -11.96 34.90 4.61
CA ALA A 677 -11.58 35.80 5.69
C ALA A 677 -12.63 36.89 5.97
N GLU A 678 -13.19 37.50 4.94
CA GLU A 678 -14.27 38.49 5.05
C GLU A 678 -15.52 37.88 5.68
N ASN A 679 -15.92 36.67 5.28
CA ASN A 679 -17.05 35.98 5.92
C ASN A 679 -16.73 35.55 7.35
N PHE A 680 -15.51 35.11 7.65
CA PHE A 680 -15.09 34.82 9.03
C PHE A 680 -15.19 36.06 9.93
N ALA A 681 -14.67 37.20 9.48
CA ALA A 681 -14.74 38.48 10.19
C ALA A 681 -16.19 38.99 10.33
N ARG A 682 -17.03 38.81 9.29
CA ARG A 682 -18.45 39.18 9.27
C ARG A 682 -19.32 38.33 10.22
N ILE A 683 -19.01 37.05 10.36
CA ILE A 683 -19.74 36.10 11.21
C ILE A 683 -19.25 36.14 12.66
N ALA A 684 -17.96 36.43 12.87
CA ALA A 684 -17.29 36.50 14.16
C ALA A 684 -17.61 35.29 15.07
N PRO A 685 -17.27 34.05 14.65
CA PRO A 685 -17.59 32.84 15.41
C PRO A 685 -16.87 32.84 16.76
N LYS A 686 -17.58 32.42 17.82
CA LYS A 686 -17.07 32.33 19.18
C LYS A 686 -16.58 30.92 19.47
N GLY A 687 -15.28 30.70 19.24
CA GLY A 687 -14.62 29.41 19.47
C GLY A 687 -15.29 28.27 18.71
N ASN A 688 -15.89 27.33 19.44
CA ASN A 688 -16.56 26.13 18.90
C ASN A 688 -17.73 26.39 17.91
N GLU A 689 -18.13 27.65 17.67
CA GLU A 689 -18.97 28.02 16.53
C GLU A 689 -18.26 27.87 15.15
N PHE A 690 -16.92 27.76 15.12
CA PHE A 690 -16.15 27.27 13.97
C PHE A 690 -15.96 25.76 14.12
N LYS A 691 -16.57 24.95 13.25
CA LYS A 691 -16.45 23.48 13.25
C LYS A 691 -15.66 23.00 12.04
N VAL A 692 -14.88 21.95 12.23
CA VAL A 692 -14.23 21.22 11.14
C VAL A 692 -14.78 19.80 11.09
N ILE A 693 -15.02 19.27 9.89
CA ILE A 693 -15.28 17.85 9.65
C ILE A 693 -14.20 17.32 8.71
N ALA A 694 -13.40 16.36 9.16
CA ALA A 694 -12.35 15.73 8.34
C ALA A 694 -12.81 14.43 7.69
N GLY A 695 -12.42 14.26 6.43
CA GLY A 695 -12.88 13.25 5.51
C GLY A 695 -12.10 11.94 5.55
N GLN A 696 -12.74 10.90 5.02
CA GLN A 696 -12.20 9.53 4.94
C GLN A 696 -10.76 9.42 4.40
N LEU A 697 -10.36 10.29 3.46
CA LEU A 697 -9.10 10.22 2.70
C LEU A 697 -8.02 11.24 3.15
N THR A 698 -8.26 11.97 4.25
CA THR A 698 -7.37 13.03 4.74
C THR A 698 -6.06 12.47 5.32
N GLU A 699 -4.93 13.08 4.96
CA GLU A 699 -3.60 12.77 5.50
C GLU A 699 -3.30 13.44 6.85
N VAL A 700 -2.30 12.92 7.57
CA VAL A 700 -1.93 13.41 8.90
C VAL A 700 -1.37 14.85 8.87
N GLU A 701 -0.58 15.22 7.86
CA GLU A 701 -0.08 16.59 7.68
C GLU A 701 -1.21 17.63 7.69
N SER A 702 -2.32 17.33 6.99
CA SER A 702 -3.46 18.23 6.87
C SER A 702 -4.38 18.19 8.09
N LEU A 703 -4.51 17.04 8.75
CA LEU A 703 -5.19 16.92 10.05
C LEU A 703 -4.48 17.77 11.13
N VAL A 704 -3.14 17.75 11.18
CA VAL A 704 -2.35 18.59 12.10
C VAL A 704 -2.47 20.07 11.75
N ALA A 705 -2.28 20.45 10.48
CA ALA A 705 -2.40 21.84 10.04
C ALA A 705 -3.78 22.44 10.39
N MET A 706 -4.84 21.66 10.16
CA MET A 706 -6.22 22.07 10.45
C MET A 706 -6.50 22.14 11.96
N LYS A 707 -5.99 21.17 12.75
CA LYS A 707 -6.09 21.18 14.21
C LYS A 707 -5.41 22.40 14.81
N ASP A 708 -4.16 22.70 14.42
CA ASP A 708 -3.45 23.88 14.91
C ASP A 708 -4.16 25.18 14.50
N MET A 709 -4.74 25.27 13.29
CA MET A 709 -5.49 26.45 12.86
C MET A 709 -6.78 26.63 13.69
N ALA A 710 -7.58 25.58 13.87
CA ALA A 710 -8.79 25.61 14.68
C ALA A 710 -8.49 26.00 16.15
N ASN A 711 -7.42 25.42 16.72
CA ASN A 711 -6.96 25.74 18.07
C ASN A 711 -6.56 27.23 18.20
N LYS A 712 -5.84 27.79 17.22
CA LYS A 712 -5.50 29.23 17.20
C LYS A 712 -6.72 30.14 17.04
N LEU A 713 -7.78 29.67 16.37
CA LEU A 713 -9.08 30.34 16.30
C LEU A 713 -9.96 30.12 17.56
N GLY A 714 -9.45 29.38 18.56
CA GLY A 714 -10.13 29.11 19.82
C GLY A 714 -11.23 28.03 19.75
N SER A 715 -11.18 27.14 18.75
CA SER A 715 -12.11 26.03 18.58
C SER A 715 -11.44 24.67 18.78
N GLU A 716 -12.12 23.79 19.52
CA GLU A 716 -11.83 22.36 19.65
C GLU A 716 -12.88 21.50 18.92
N ASN A 717 -13.75 22.12 18.09
CA ASN A 717 -14.87 21.46 17.41
C ASN A 717 -14.39 20.72 16.14
N LEU A 718 -13.55 19.70 16.36
CA LEU A 718 -12.97 18.82 15.36
C LEU A 718 -13.78 17.52 15.28
N ALA A 719 -14.39 17.25 14.14
CA ALA A 719 -15.26 16.11 13.91
C ALA A 719 -14.79 15.26 12.71
N LEU A 720 -15.32 14.05 12.58
CA LEU A 720 -15.05 13.12 11.48
C LEU A 720 -16.32 12.84 10.68
N ASP A 721 -16.20 12.56 9.37
CA ASP A 721 -17.32 12.22 8.49
C ASP A 721 -17.82 10.78 8.70
N MET A 722 -18.38 10.54 9.88
CA MET A 722 -19.01 9.27 10.29
C MET A 722 -20.20 9.57 11.23
N PRO A 723 -21.26 8.72 11.26
CA PRO A 723 -22.46 8.95 12.07
C PRO A 723 -22.28 9.37 13.54
N SER A 724 -21.23 8.90 14.24
CA SER A 724 -20.91 9.34 15.60
C SER A 724 -19.77 10.36 15.69
N GLY A 725 -19.17 10.77 14.57
CA GLY A 725 -17.94 11.56 14.49
C GLY A 725 -18.04 13.01 14.94
N SER A 726 -19.26 13.54 15.13
CA SER A 726 -19.52 14.83 15.79
C SER A 726 -19.60 14.72 17.33
N GLN A 727 -19.51 13.52 17.92
CA GLN A 727 -19.68 13.25 19.35
C GLN A 727 -18.38 12.68 19.97
N PRO A 728 -18.21 12.73 21.30
CA PRO A 728 -17.08 12.09 21.97
C PRO A 728 -17.04 10.57 21.74
N ILE A 729 -15.94 10.10 21.16
CA ILE A 729 -15.79 8.73 20.65
C ILE A 729 -15.75 7.70 21.80
N ALA A 730 -16.59 6.66 21.70
CA ALA A 730 -16.88 5.73 22.79
C ALA A 730 -15.68 4.89 23.28
N HIS A 731 -14.67 4.65 22.45
CA HIS A 731 -13.45 3.92 22.85
C HIS A 731 -12.35 4.83 23.44
N GLY A 732 -12.50 6.15 23.34
CA GLY A 732 -11.45 7.12 23.66
C GLY A 732 -10.27 7.08 22.67
N VAL A 733 -9.39 8.07 22.75
CA VAL A 733 -8.21 8.20 21.87
C VAL A 733 -6.87 8.33 22.62
N ASP A 734 -6.89 8.49 23.95
CA ASP A 734 -5.67 8.74 24.73
C ASP A 734 -4.71 7.54 24.76
N VAL A 735 -5.24 6.31 24.59
CA VAL A 735 -4.45 5.09 24.48
C VAL A 735 -4.64 4.46 23.10
N ARG A 736 -3.57 4.46 22.28
CA ARG A 736 -3.54 3.95 20.89
C ARG A 736 -4.23 2.60 20.71
N SER A 737 -4.09 1.69 21.68
CA SER A 737 -4.67 0.34 21.61
C SER A 737 -6.19 0.32 21.42
N ASN A 738 -6.90 1.38 21.82
CA ASN A 738 -8.36 1.37 21.90
C ASN A 738 -9.01 1.42 20.51
N TYR A 739 -8.30 1.90 19.50
CA TYR A 739 -8.76 2.11 18.13
C TYR A 739 -7.93 1.38 17.05
N LEU A 740 -6.94 0.58 17.43
CA LEU A 740 -6.04 -0.15 16.53
C LEU A 740 -6.28 -1.67 16.55
N PHE A 741 -5.72 -2.33 15.53
CA PHE A 741 -5.63 -3.77 15.33
C PHE A 741 -4.34 -4.30 16.00
N ASN A 742 -4.33 -4.31 17.34
CA ASN A 742 -3.16 -4.61 18.16
C ASN A 742 -2.51 -5.98 17.93
N SER A 743 -3.23 -6.96 17.37
CA SER A 743 -2.68 -8.27 17.03
C SER A 743 -1.79 -8.26 15.78
N ARG A 744 -1.73 -7.13 15.05
CA ARG A 744 -1.16 -6.98 13.69
C ARG A 744 -1.93 -7.76 12.62
N ILE A 745 -1.88 -7.26 11.39
CA ILE A 745 -2.53 -7.85 10.21
C ILE A 745 -1.97 -9.26 9.94
N ALA A 746 -0.66 -9.44 10.06
CA ALA A 746 0.00 -10.75 9.98
C ALA A 746 -0.37 -11.71 11.13
N GLY A 747 -0.67 -11.20 12.33
CA GLY A 747 -0.99 -12.02 13.51
C GLY A 747 -2.29 -12.83 13.39
N VAL A 748 -3.11 -12.54 12.38
CA VAL A 748 -4.25 -13.40 11.99
C VAL A 748 -3.81 -14.84 11.69
N GLU A 749 -2.58 -15.07 11.21
CA GLU A 749 -2.02 -16.41 10.97
C GLU A 749 -1.53 -17.12 12.25
N GLU A 750 -1.55 -16.46 13.40
CA GLU A 750 -1.25 -17.05 14.72
C GLU A 750 -2.49 -17.31 15.58
N ALA A 751 -3.65 -16.74 15.21
CA ALA A 751 -4.88 -16.84 15.98
C ALA A 751 -5.46 -18.27 15.98
N ASP A 752 -6.04 -18.69 17.11
CA ASP A 752 -6.72 -19.99 17.27
C ASP A 752 -8.23 -19.88 17.52
N ALA A 753 -8.75 -18.70 17.87
CA ALA A 753 -10.20 -18.40 17.86
C ALA A 753 -10.45 -16.91 17.59
N ILE A 754 -11.41 -16.58 16.71
CA ILE A 754 -11.76 -15.20 16.33
C ILE A 754 -13.23 -14.91 16.63
N LEU A 755 -13.52 -13.78 17.29
CA LEU A 755 -14.86 -13.20 17.39
C LEU A 755 -14.92 -11.89 16.60
N ILE A 756 -15.78 -11.82 15.58
CA ILE A 756 -16.06 -10.60 14.81
C ILE A 756 -17.33 -9.96 15.38
N VAL A 757 -17.27 -8.66 15.68
CA VAL A 757 -18.38 -7.88 16.25
C VAL A 757 -18.66 -6.66 15.39
N GLY A 758 -19.84 -6.58 14.77
CA GLY A 758 -20.30 -5.41 14.01
C GLY A 758 -19.37 -4.99 12.87
N SER A 759 -18.80 -5.96 12.16
CA SER A 759 -17.95 -5.76 10.98
C SER A 759 -18.27 -6.81 9.92
N ASN A 760 -18.17 -6.42 8.66
CA ASN A 760 -18.02 -7.31 7.53
C ASN A 760 -16.62 -7.10 6.91
N PRO A 761 -15.59 -7.85 7.34
CA PRO A 761 -14.23 -7.70 6.84
C PRO A 761 -14.10 -7.89 5.31
N ARG A 762 -15.05 -8.59 4.67
CA ARG A 762 -15.08 -8.77 3.20
C ARG A 762 -15.27 -7.45 2.45
N HIS A 763 -15.96 -6.47 3.05
CA HIS A 763 -16.14 -5.13 2.46
C HIS A 763 -15.33 -4.03 3.17
N GLU A 764 -15.01 -4.20 4.46
CA GLU A 764 -14.30 -3.18 5.26
C GLU A 764 -12.77 -3.24 5.13
N ALA A 765 -12.19 -4.42 4.86
CA ALA A 765 -10.76 -4.62 4.63
C ALA A 765 -10.51 -5.95 3.87
N ALA A 766 -10.74 -5.98 2.56
CA ALA A 766 -10.88 -7.23 1.80
C ALA A 766 -9.66 -8.17 1.89
N VAL A 767 -8.44 -7.65 1.93
CA VAL A 767 -7.21 -8.48 2.06
C VAL A 767 -7.02 -9.02 3.50
N LEU A 768 -7.54 -8.35 4.53
CA LEU A 768 -7.60 -8.91 5.89
C LEU A 768 -8.57 -10.11 5.93
N ASN A 769 -9.72 -10.02 5.27
CA ASN A 769 -10.64 -11.14 5.05
C ASN A 769 -9.96 -12.31 4.31
N ALA A 770 -9.09 -12.03 3.33
CA ALA A 770 -8.27 -13.06 2.68
C ALA A 770 -7.24 -13.71 3.63
N ARG A 771 -6.64 -12.97 4.57
CA ARG A 771 -5.78 -13.56 5.63
C ARG A 771 -6.57 -14.42 6.62
N ILE A 772 -7.77 -14.00 7.03
CA ILE A 772 -8.65 -14.82 7.88
C ILE A 772 -8.99 -16.13 7.16
N ARG A 773 -9.34 -16.06 5.86
CA ARG A 773 -9.53 -17.26 5.01
C ARG A 773 -8.27 -18.13 4.92
N LYS A 774 -7.10 -17.53 4.71
CA LYS A 774 -5.81 -18.21 4.61
C LYS A 774 -5.50 -19.02 5.88
N GLN A 775 -5.82 -18.49 7.06
CA GLN A 775 -5.68 -19.22 8.32
C GLN A 775 -6.74 -20.32 8.47
N TRP A 776 -8.00 -20.04 8.16
CA TRP A 776 -9.10 -21.01 8.20
C TRP A 776 -8.90 -22.22 7.27
N LEU A 777 -8.24 -22.04 6.12
CA LEU A 777 -7.86 -23.16 5.22
C LEU A 777 -6.63 -23.95 5.70
N ARG A 778 -5.89 -23.47 6.69
CA ARG A 778 -4.65 -24.09 7.21
C ARG A 778 -4.80 -24.72 8.59
N SER A 779 -5.83 -24.36 9.34
CA SER A 779 -5.99 -24.68 10.76
C SER A 779 -7.47 -24.87 11.10
N ASP A 780 -7.77 -25.58 12.20
CA ASP A 780 -9.13 -25.75 12.73
C ASP A 780 -9.61 -24.45 13.44
N LEU A 781 -9.59 -23.32 12.73
CA LEU A 781 -9.87 -21.98 13.26
C LEU A 781 -11.37 -21.81 13.58
N GLU A 782 -11.69 -21.58 14.85
CA GLU A 782 -13.07 -21.27 15.24
C GLU A 782 -13.39 -19.77 15.09
N ILE A 783 -14.33 -19.45 14.20
CA ILE A 783 -14.78 -18.08 13.94
C ILE A 783 -16.22 -17.91 14.41
N GLY A 784 -16.50 -16.88 15.20
CA GLY A 784 -17.82 -16.48 15.65
C GLY A 784 -18.16 -15.06 15.20
N VAL A 785 -19.44 -14.79 14.89
CA VAL A 785 -19.90 -13.48 14.41
C VAL A 785 -21.08 -12.99 15.25
N VAL A 786 -20.98 -11.75 15.76
CA VAL A 786 -22.11 -10.98 16.30
C VAL A 786 -22.33 -9.75 15.41
N GLY A 787 -23.41 -9.77 14.64
CA GLY A 787 -23.74 -8.74 13.65
C GLY A 787 -24.69 -9.25 12.58
N GLU A 788 -24.97 -8.39 11.60
CA GLU A 788 -25.65 -8.77 10.35
C GLU A 788 -24.81 -9.80 9.57
N THR A 789 -25.45 -10.80 8.96
CA THR A 789 -24.75 -11.83 8.17
C THR A 789 -24.46 -11.35 6.75
N TRP A 790 -23.43 -11.92 6.12
CA TRP A 790 -23.05 -11.67 4.73
C TRP A 790 -22.70 -12.98 4.01
N ASP A 791 -22.55 -12.91 2.68
CA ASP A 791 -21.94 -13.98 1.88
C ASP A 791 -20.45 -14.07 2.22
N SER A 792 -20.09 -14.96 3.15
CA SER A 792 -18.72 -15.12 3.65
C SER A 792 -17.95 -16.14 2.84
N THR A 793 -16.64 -15.92 2.69
CA THR A 793 -15.76 -16.91 2.05
C THR A 793 -15.53 -18.13 2.95
N PHE A 794 -15.51 -17.94 4.28
CA PHE A 794 -15.28 -18.96 5.31
C PHE A 794 -16.52 -19.22 6.17
N GLU A 795 -16.61 -20.42 6.76
CA GLU A 795 -17.69 -20.79 7.68
C GLU A 795 -17.51 -20.13 9.06
N PHE A 796 -18.61 -19.76 9.72
CA PHE A 796 -18.59 -19.14 11.06
C PHE A 796 -19.84 -19.49 11.90
N GLU A 797 -19.71 -19.45 13.22
CA GLU A 797 -20.80 -19.58 14.19
C GLU A 797 -21.54 -18.22 14.31
N HIS A 798 -22.79 -18.12 13.83
CA HIS A 798 -23.58 -16.89 14.02
C HIS A 798 -24.18 -16.85 15.43
N LEU A 799 -23.82 -15.82 16.19
CA LEU A 799 -24.13 -15.72 17.62
C LEU A 799 -25.29 -14.74 17.91
N GLY A 800 -25.72 -13.98 16.90
CA GLY A 800 -26.83 -13.02 16.92
C GLY A 800 -26.43 -11.65 16.36
N THR A 801 -27.27 -10.63 16.52
CA THR A 801 -27.14 -9.33 15.82
C THR A 801 -27.01 -8.10 16.73
N ASP A 802 -27.18 -8.24 18.04
CA ASP A 802 -27.34 -7.10 18.97
C ASP A 802 -26.43 -7.18 20.22
N ALA A 803 -26.53 -6.17 21.10
CA ALA A 803 -25.78 -6.09 22.36
C ALA A 803 -26.10 -7.23 23.34
N ALA A 804 -27.34 -7.74 23.37
CA ALA A 804 -27.73 -8.88 24.20
C ALA A 804 -27.16 -10.20 23.66
N ALA A 805 -27.05 -10.34 22.33
CA ALA A 805 -26.37 -11.44 21.66
C ALA A 805 -24.88 -11.45 21.98
N LEU A 806 -24.19 -10.31 21.93
CA LEU A 806 -22.77 -10.23 22.37
C LEU A 806 -22.62 -10.66 23.83
N LYS A 807 -23.48 -10.14 24.72
CA LYS A 807 -23.46 -10.51 26.15
C LYS A 807 -23.68 -12.02 26.36
N LYS A 808 -24.58 -12.63 25.59
CA LYS A 808 -24.85 -14.07 25.57
C LYS A 808 -23.69 -14.87 25.00
N ALA A 809 -23.01 -14.38 23.96
CA ALA A 809 -21.84 -15.01 23.36
C ALA A 809 -20.66 -15.08 24.34
N LEU A 810 -20.30 -13.93 24.93
CA LEU A 810 -19.19 -13.80 25.89
C LEU A 810 -19.44 -14.55 27.22
N ALA A 811 -20.70 -14.75 27.62
CA ALA A 811 -21.07 -15.60 28.76
C ALA A 811 -21.30 -17.09 28.38
N GLY A 812 -21.38 -17.39 27.08
CA GLY A 812 -21.84 -18.67 26.54
C GLY A 812 -20.72 -19.65 26.15
N PRO A 813 -21.00 -20.62 25.26
CA PRO A 813 -20.01 -21.56 24.76
C PRO A 813 -18.84 -20.86 24.06
N PHE A 814 -19.10 -19.87 23.21
CA PHE A 814 -18.06 -19.13 22.49
C PHE A 814 -17.14 -18.33 23.41
N GLY A 815 -17.69 -17.68 24.43
CA GLY A 815 -16.91 -17.04 25.49
C GLY A 815 -15.97 -18.01 26.23
N LYS A 816 -16.36 -19.28 26.39
CA LYS A 816 -15.47 -20.32 26.96
C LYS A 816 -14.40 -20.78 25.98
N LYS A 817 -14.72 -20.91 24.68
CA LYS A 817 -13.75 -21.21 23.62
C LYS A 817 -12.62 -20.16 23.60
N LEU A 818 -12.99 -18.86 23.61
CA LEU A 818 -12.06 -17.72 23.73
C LEU A 818 -11.24 -17.71 25.04
N GLN A 819 -11.73 -18.31 26.13
CA GLN A 819 -11.00 -18.45 27.40
C GLN A 819 -10.03 -19.64 27.41
N SER A 820 -10.27 -20.67 26.60
CA SER A 820 -9.36 -21.81 26.41
C SER A 820 -8.32 -21.62 25.30
N ALA A 821 -8.59 -20.68 24.37
CA ALA A 821 -7.72 -20.30 23.28
C ALA A 821 -6.43 -19.61 23.78
N LYS A 822 -5.32 -19.80 23.05
CA LYS A 822 -3.97 -19.32 23.40
C LYS A 822 -3.63 -17.98 22.77
N ARG A 823 -4.12 -17.73 21.55
CA ARG A 823 -4.02 -16.46 20.83
C ARG A 823 -5.44 -16.06 20.37
N PRO A 824 -6.38 -15.84 21.33
CA PRO A 824 -7.73 -15.44 21.00
C PRO A 824 -7.74 -14.02 20.43
N MET A 825 -8.62 -13.78 19.47
CA MET A 825 -8.80 -12.50 18.80
C MET A 825 -10.26 -12.04 18.89
N ILE A 826 -10.48 -10.78 19.25
CA ILE A 826 -11.77 -10.10 19.10
C ILE A 826 -11.54 -8.91 18.17
N ILE A 827 -12.30 -8.84 17.09
CA ILE A 827 -12.30 -7.76 16.09
C ILE A 827 -13.63 -7.01 16.20
N LEU A 828 -13.60 -5.76 16.65
CA LEU A 828 -14.74 -4.85 16.57
C LEU A 828 -14.63 -4.03 15.28
N GLY A 829 -15.69 -3.98 14.47
CA GLY A 829 -15.75 -3.07 13.33
C GLY A 829 -15.92 -1.62 13.76
N SER A 830 -15.37 -0.69 12.99
CA SER A 830 -15.66 0.75 13.13
C SER A 830 -17.15 1.10 13.10
N GLY A 831 -17.99 0.26 12.49
CA GLY A 831 -19.47 0.37 12.56
C GLY A 831 -20.05 0.22 13.97
N VAL A 832 -19.31 -0.41 14.91
CA VAL A 832 -19.67 -0.44 16.34
C VAL A 832 -19.51 0.94 16.97
N THR A 833 -18.51 1.74 16.54
CA THR A 833 -18.30 3.13 16.98
C THR A 833 -19.41 4.06 16.51
N ASP A 834 -20.00 3.79 15.35
CA ASP A 834 -21.13 4.55 14.78
C ASP A 834 -22.49 4.21 15.44
N HIS A 835 -22.56 3.12 16.21
CA HIS A 835 -23.81 2.64 16.78
C HIS A 835 -24.19 3.36 18.09
N ALA A 836 -25.48 3.62 18.31
CA ALA A 836 -25.96 4.32 19.51
C ALA A 836 -25.56 3.61 20.84
N ASP A 837 -25.49 2.28 20.82
CA ASP A 837 -25.05 1.48 21.97
C ASP A 837 -23.51 1.33 22.09
N ALA A 838 -22.70 2.04 21.30
CA ALA A 838 -21.23 1.87 21.22
C ALA A 838 -20.55 1.73 22.59
N LYS A 839 -20.91 2.60 23.55
CA LYS A 839 -20.38 2.57 24.92
C LYS A 839 -20.62 1.24 25.64
N ALA A 840 -21.81 0.64 25.47
CA ALA A 840 -22.12 -0.67 26.05
C ALA A 840 -21.35 -1.81 25.35
N PHE A 841 -21.11 -1.70 24.03
CA PHE A 841 -20.25 -2.65 23.32
C PHE A 841 -18.80 -2.62 23.82
N TYR A 842 -18.21 -1.43 23.96
CA TYR A 842 -16.84 -1.27 24.50
C TYR A 842 -16.74 -1.64 25.98
N GLU A 843 -17.74 -1.34 26.82
CA GLU A 843 -17.79 -1.81 28.22
C GLU A 843 -17.78 -3.35 28.27
N MET A 844 -18.62 -4.02 27.47
CA MET A 844 -18.74 -5.48 27.49
C MET A 844 -17.48 -6.21 26.98
N VAL A 845 -16.88 -5.75 25.88
CA VAL A 845 -15.65 -6.36 25.36
C VAL A 845 -14.45 -6.02 26.25
N GLY A 846 -14.30 -4.76 26.66
CA GLY A 846 -13.22 -4.33 27.55
C GLY A 846 -13.22 -5.10 28.88
N ALA A 847 -14.39 -5.30 29.50
CA ALA A 847 -14.51 -6.09 30.73
C ALA A 847 -14.26 -7.59 30.52
N PHE A 848 -14.52 -8.13 29.33
CA PHE A 848 -14.18 -9.52 29.00
C PHE A 848 -12.68 -9.69 28.74
N VAL A 849 -12.04 -8.74 28.06
CA VAL A 849 -10.60 -8.72 27.79
C VAL A 849 -9.81 -8.56 29.10
N ASP A 850 -10.15 -7.57 29.93
CA ASP A 850 -9.54 -7.35 31.26
C ASP A 850 -9.63 -8.60 32.15
N LYS A 851 -10.81 -9.24 32.21
CA LYS A 851 -11.02 -10.47 32.99
C LYS A 851 -10.16 -11.64 32.50
N ASN A 852 -9.80 -11.67 31.22
CA ASN A 852 -9.07 -12.77 30.58
C ASN A 852 -7.68 -12.33 30.06
N ALA A 853 -7.12 -11.27 30.65
CA ALA A 853 -5.86 -10.65 30.24
C ALA A 853 -4.67 -11.62 30.18
N ALA A 854 -4.70 -12.71 30.96
CA ALA A 854 -3.70 -13.78 30.93
C ALA A 854 -3.50 -14.45 29.55
N ASN A 855 -4.53 -14.41 28.69
CA ASN A 855 -4.45 -14.90 27.30
C ASN A 855 -4.59 -13.74 26.29
N PHE A 856 -5.38 -12.72 26.63
CA PHE A 856 -5.69 -11.61 25.73
C PHE A 856 -4.67 -10.47 25.72
N MET A 857 -3.84 -10.32 26.76
CA MET A 857 -2.95 -9.16 26.96
C MET A 857 -1.60 -9.63 27.51
N THR A 858 -0.89 -10.39 26.68
CA THR A 858 0.46 -10.89 26.98
C THR A 858 1.53 -10.02 26.29
N PRO A 859 2.81 -10.07 26.69
CA PRO A 859 3.88 -9.35 26.00
C PRO A 859 4.06 -9.71 24.51
N GLU A 860 3.57 -10.88 24.08
CA GLU A 860 3.66 -11.38 22.69
C GLU A 860 2.33 -11.31 21.92
N TRP A 861 1.22 -10.95 22.59
CA TRP A 861 -0.12 -11.02 22.00
C TRP A 861 -1.10 -10.10 22.71
N ASN A 862 -1.64 -9.13 21.97
CA ASN A 862 -2.83 -8.38 22.36
C ASN A 862 -3.99 -8.75 21.44
N GLY A 863 -4.98 -9.46 21.96
CA GLY A 863 -6.13 -10.00 21.22
C GLY A 863 -7.30 -9.05 21.04
N TYR A 864 -7.25 -7.83 21.59
CA TYR A 864 -8.27 -6.80 21.36
C TYR A 864 -7.93 -5.99 20.11
N ASN A 865 -8.85 -5.90 19.15
CA ASN A 865 -8.66 -5.21 17.89
C ASN A 865 -9.88 -4.37 17.52
N VAL A 866 -9.65 -3.16 17.02
CA VAL A 866 -10.65 -2.39 16.26
C VAL A 866 -10.21 -2.32 14.80
N LEU A 867 -11.11 -2.71 13.90
CA LEU A 867 -10.93 -2.62 12.46
C LEU A 867 -11.50 -1.29 11.96
N GLN A 868 -10.60 -0.40 11.56
CA GLN A 868 -10.97 0.82 10.83
C GLN A 868 -11.35 0.47 9.39
N ARG A 869 -12.16 1.34 8.74
CA ARG A 869 -12.60 1.15 7.34
C ARG A 869 -12.17 2.25 6.36
N SER A 870 -11.61 3.35 6.86
CA SER A 870 -11.17 4.51 6.07
C SER A 870 -9.78 4.97 6.50
N ALA A 871 -8.89 5.27 5.56
CA ALA A 871 -7.47 5.53 5.80
C ALA A 871 -7.15 6.67 6.80
N SER A 872 -7.96 7.74 6.84
CA SER A 872 -7.73 8.86 7.75
C SER A 872 -7.92 8.53 9.24
N ARG A 873 -8.66 7.47 9.60
CA ARG A 873 -9.20 7.33 10.97
C ARG A 873 -8.13 7.09 12.03
N ALA A 874 -7.19 6.17 11.79
CA ALA A 874 -6.10 5.95 12.74
C ALA A 874 -5.20 7.19 12.86
N GLY A 875 -4.91 7.88 11.76
CA GLY A 875 -4.19 9.16 11.76
C GLY A 875 -4.90 10.27 12.53
N ALA A 876 -6.21 10.40 12.37
CA ALA A 876 -7.04 11.35 13.10
C ALA A 876 -7.07 11.05 14.60
N PHE A 877 -7.19 9.79 15.01
CA PHE A 877 -7.13 9.41 16.42
C PHE A 877 -5.73 9.60 17.03
N GLU A 878 -4.66 9.32 16.26
CA GLU A 878 -3.26 9.53 16.69
C GLU A 878 -2.98 11.00 17.06
N VAL A 879 -3.44 11.94 16.22
CA VAL A 879 -3.24 13.38 16.48
C VAL A 879 -4.35 14.01 17.33
N GLY A 880 -5.29 13.20 17.83
CA GLY A 880 -6.42 13.66 18.66
C GLY A 880 -7.35 14.63 17.93
N PHE A 881 -7.73 14.32 16.69
CA PHE A 881 -8.70 15.05 15.87
C PHE A 881 -10.11 14.48 16.11
N VAL A 882 -10.67 14.76 17.29
CA VAL A 882 -12.00 14.28 17.72
C VAL A 882 -12.68 15.33 18.61
N THR A 883 -14.01 15.27 18.70
CA THR A 883 -14.79 16.20 19.53
C THR A 883 -14.58 15.87 21.01
N PRO A 884 -13.99 16.76 21.83
CA PRO A 884 -13.49 16.37 23.16
C PRO A 884 -14.58 16.23 24.22
N SER A 885 -15.75 16.87 24.05
CA SER A 885 -16.88 16.75 24.98
C SER A 885 -18.23 17.01 24.33
N ALA A 886 -19.30 16.54 24.98
CA ALA A 886 -20.68 16.75 24.50
C ALA A 886 -21.05 18.24 24.42
N ALA A 887 -20.49 19.10 25.28
CA ALA A 887 -20.71 20.55 25.21
C ALA A 887 -20.14 21.19 23.93
N VAL A 888 -19.06 20.62 23.37
CA VAL A 888 -18.54 21.02 22.05
C VAL A 888 -19.46 20.50 20.94
N ALA A 889 -19.89 19.23 21.03
CA ALA A 889 -20.81 18.61 20.08
C ALA A 889 -22.20 19.31 20.00
N GLU A 890 -22.69 19.82 21.12
CA GLU A 890 -23.96 20.58 21.23
C GLU A 890 -23.83 22.04 20.75
N THR A 891 -22.61 22.54 20.51
CA THR A 891 -22.40 23.90 20.01
C THR A 891 -22.80 23.98 18.53
N LYS A 892 -23.86 24.73 18.22
CA LYS A 892 -24.28 24.98 16.84
C LYS A 892 -23.19 25.76 16.08
N PRO A 893 -22.59 25.21 15.00
CA PRO A 893 -21.62 25.94 14.21
C PRO A 893 -22.27 27.02 13.33
N LYS A 894 -21.52 28.08 13.07
CA LYS A 894 -21.81 29.14 12.09
C LYS A 894 -20.88 29.10 10.88
N ILE A 895 -19.72 28.46 11.03
CA ILE A 895 -18.78 28.19 9.95
C ILE A 895 -18.43 26.70 10.03
N VAL A 896 -18.50 25.99 8.90
CA VAL A 896 -18.15 24.58 8.79
C VAL A 896 -17.10 24.40 7.71
N TRP A 897 -15.92 23.93 8.10
CA TRP A 897 -14.86 23.54 7.17
C TRP A 897 -14.93 22.02 6.93
N LEU A 898 -15.26 21.62 5.71
CA LEU A 898 -15.25 20.23 5.25
C LEU A 898 -13.88 19.94 4.62
N LEU A 899 -13.01 19.24 5.34
CA LEU A 899 -11.69 18.84 4.87
C LEU A 899 -11.78 17.45 4.24
N GLY A 900 -12.14 17.36 2.96
CA GLY A 900 -12.35 16.12 2.21
C GLY A 900 -13.57 15.31 2.65
N ALA A 901 -14.48 15.92 3.41
CA ALA A 901 -15.61 15.26 4.05
C ALA A 901 -16.86 15.31 3.18
N ASP A 902 -17.36 14.12 2.81
CA ASP A 902 -18.54 13.94 1.94
C ASP A 902 -19.56 12.93 2.51
N ASP A 903 -19.18 12.15 3.52
CA ASP A 903 -20.03 11.11 4.16
C ASP A 903 -20.57 11.55 5.54
N PHE A 904 -20.93 12.83 5.64
CA PHE A 904 -21.65 13.44 6.76
C PHE A 904 -23.18 13.35 6.58
N GLN A 905 -23.96 13.57 7.64
CA GLN A 905 -25.42 13.68 7.53
C GLN A 905 -25.85 15.13 7.26
N ALA A 906 -26.91 15.33 6.49
CA ALA A 906 -27.47 16.67 6.22
C ALA A 906 -28.03 17.41 7.47
N ALA A 907 -27.97 16.79 8.65
CA ALA A 907 -28.26 17.39 9.95
C ALA A 907 -27.01 17.91 10.68
N ASP A 908 -25.80 17.45 10.34
CA ASP A 908 -24.53 17.87 10.96
C ASP A 908 -24.11 19.31 10.61
N ILE A 909 -24.72 19.86 9.54
CA ILE A 909 -24.39 21.16 8.94
C ILE A 909 -25.65 22.04 8.94
N PRO A 910 -25.69 23.13 9.74
CA PRO A 910 -26.81 24.06 9.74
C PRO A 910 -26.97 24.79 8.40
N LYS A 911 -28.21 24.96 7.95
CA LYS A 911 -28.55 25.66 6.68
C LYS A 911 -28.21 27.16 6.66
N ASP A 912 -27.84 27.71 7.79
CA ASP A 912 -27.41 29.10 8.01
C ASP A 912 -25.93 29.22 8.39
N ALA A 913 -25.16 28.12 8.33
CA ALA A 913 -23.71 28.15 8.45
C ALA A 913 -23.04 28.44 7.09
N PHE A 914 -21.93 29.17 7.11
CA PHE A 914 -21.05 29.35 5.95
C PHE A 914 -20.18 28.11 5.78
N VAL A 915 -20.25 27.46 4.61
CA VAL A 915 -19.61 26.16 4.37
C VAL A 915 -18.41 26.30 3.44
N ILE A 916 -17.25 25.85 3.90
CA ILE A 916 -16.00 25.83 3.13
C ILE A 916 -15.67 24.37 2.84
N TYR A 917 -15.64 23.95 1.58
CA TYR A 917 -15.21 22.60 1.20
C TYR A 917 -13.80 22.64 0.62
N GLN A 918 -12.86 21.98 1.27
CA GLN A 918 -11.52 21.72 0.75
C GLN A 918 -11.44 20.25 0.36
N GLY A 919 -11.23 19.96 -0.93
CA GLY A 919 -11.17 18.58 -1.41
C GLY A 919 -10.83 18.47 -2.88
N HIS A 920 -10.63 17.24 -3.37
CA HIS A 920 -10.15 16.98 -4.73
C HIS A 920 -11.24 16.54 -5.72
N HIS A 921 -12.44 16.17 -5.27
CA HIS A 921 -13.59 15.78 -6.09
C HIS A 921 -14.84 16.62 -5.77
N GLY A 922 -15.73 16.78 -6.76
CA GLY A 922 -17.04 17.40 -6.58
C GLY A 922 -18.15 16.37 -6.33
N ASP A 923 -18.42 16.11 -5.05
CA ASP A 923 -19.54 15.30 -4.53
C ASP A 923 -20.34 16.13 -3.50
N ARG A 924 -21.14 15.51 -2.63
CA ARG A 924 -22.04 16.13 -1.63
C ARG A 924 -21.48 17.33 -0.88
N GLY A 925 -20.24 17.27 -0.38
CA GLY A 925 -19.60 18.33 0.39
C GLY A 925 -19.32 19.57 -0.46
N ALA A 926 -18.93 19.37 -1.72
CA ALA A 926 -18.77 20.44 -2.69
C ALA A 926 -20.12 21.00 -3.18
N GLU A 927 -21.16 20.17 -3.32
CA GLU A 927 -22.49 20.61 -3.77
C GLU A 927 -23.10 21.68 -2.84
N ILE A 928 -22.89 21.55 -1.52
CA ILE A 928 -23.46 22.47 -0.52
C ILE A 928 -22.58 23.67 -0.17
N ALA A 929 -21.30 23.69 -0.58
CA ALA A 929 -20.33 24.68 -0.11
C ALA A 929 -20.59 26.11 -0.63
N ASP A 930 -20.26 27.13 0.16
CA ASP A 930 -20.20 28.52 -0.30
C ASP A 930 -18.86 28.83 -0.97
N VAL A 931 -17.76 28.23 -0.47
CA VAL A 931 -16.42 28.31 -1.07
C VAL A 931 -15.84 26.91 -1.23
N VAL A 932 -15.31 26.62 -2.42
CA VAL A 932 -14.64 25.35 -2.76
C VAL A 932 -13.16 25.61 -3.02
N LEU A 933 -12.29 24.84 -2.36
CA LEU A 933 -10.83 24.94 -2.43
C LEU A 933 -10.24 23.62 -2.97
N PRO A 934 -9.63 23.60 -4.18
CA PRO A 934 -9.18 22.37 -4.83
C PRO A 934 -7.92 21.78 -4.18
N GLY A 935 -8.11 20.69 -3.44
CA GLY A 935 -7.07 19.88 -2.80
C GLY A 935 -6.41 18.86 -3.72
N ALA A 936 -5.48 18.08 -3.15
CA ALA A 936 -4.70 17.07 -3.85
C ALA A 936 -5.21 15.66 -3.59
N ALA A 937 -5.28 14.82 -4.64
CA ALA A 937 -5.54 13.39 -4.45
C ALA A 937 -4.28 12.67 -3.92
N TYR A 938 -4.45 11.51 -3.30
CA TYR A 938 -3.35 10.76 -2.66
C TYR A 938 -2.17 10.40 -3.60
N THR A 939 -2.43 10.27 -4.91
CA THR A 939 -1.39 10.04 -5.95
C THR A 939 -0.61 11.29 -6.34
N GLU A 940 -0.97 12.47 -5.82
CA GLU A 940 -0.44 13.80 -6.23
C GLU A 940 0.35 14.50 -5.11
N LYS A 941 0.43 13.89 -3.93
CA LYS A 941 1.14 14.39 -2.74
C LYS A 941 2.01 13.31 -2.11
N SER A 942 3.14 13.73 -1.53
CA SER A 942 3.78 12.93 -0.47
C SER A 942 3.07 13.27 0.83
N ALA A 943 2.44 12.26 1.44
CA ALA A 943 1.52 12.42 2.54
C ALA A 943 1.55 11.19 3.45
N THR A 944 1.34 11.42 4.74
CA THR A 944 1.44 10.42 5.79
C THR A 944 0.06 9.90 6.15
N TYR A 945 -0.06 8.57 6.15
CA TYR A 945 -1.25 7.84 6.58
C TYR A 945 -0.87 6.85 7.68
N ILE A 946 -1.85 6.43 8.49
CA ILE A 946 -1.68 5.35 9.45
C ILE A 946 -2.74 4.30 9.16
N ASN A 947 -2.34 3.05 9.01
CA ASN A 947 -3.30 1.96 8.80
C ASN A 947 -3.93 1.46 10.12
N THR A 948 -4.84 0.50 10.00
CA THR A 948 -5.60 -0.03 11.13
C THR A 948 -4.74 -0.74 12.18
N GLU A 949 -3.53 -1.22 11.88
CA GLU A 949 -2.61 -1.79 12.89
C GLU A 949 -1.69 -0.75 13.54
N GLY A 950 -1.78 0.52 13.12
CA GLY A 950 -0.98 1.62 13.68
C GLY A 950 0.38 1.82 13.02
N ARG A 951 0.60 1.19 11.86
CA ARG A 951 1.79 1.37 11.01
C ARG A 951 1.69 2.70 10.29
N VAL A 952 2.73 3.52 10.39
CA VAL A 952 2.83 4.79 9.67
C VAL A 952 3.40 4.54 8.29
N GLN A 953 2.75 5.07 7.25
CA GLN A 953 3.09 4.82 5.84
C GLN A 953 3.02 6.13 5.05
N MET A 954 3.84 6.27 4.00
CA MET A 954 3.96 7.51 3.23
C MET A 954 3.69 7.29 1.74
N THR A 955 2.78 8.08 1.15
CA THR A 955 2.57 8.12 -0.29
C THR A 955 3.72 8.83 -1.01
N ARG A 956 3.85 8.59 -2.32
CA ARG A 956 4.72 9.37 -3.21
C ARG A 956 3.89 9.92 -4.38
N ALA A 957 4.20 11.15 -4.80
CA ALA A 957 3.51 11.81 -5.91
C ALA A 957 3.88 11.16 -7.25
N ALA A 958 2.91 10.47 -7.87
CA ALA A 958 3.04 9.78 -9.15
C ALA A 958 2.69 10.68 -10.35
N THR A 959 1.91 11.74 -10.11
CA THR A 959 1.46 12.74 -11.10
C THR A 959 1.48 14.14 -10.47
N SER A 960 1.59 15.19 -11.30
CA SER A 960 1.47 16.57 -10.85
C SER A 960 0.01 16.96 -10.56
N LEU A 961 -0.19 18.00 -9.75
CA LEU A 961 -1.50 18.55 -9.39
C LEU A 961 -2.27 19.09 -10.62
N PRO A 962 -3.59 18.84 -10.73
CA PRO A 962 -4.38 19.29 -11.87
C PRO A 962 -4.82 20.76 -11.76
N GLY A 963 -4.55 21.54 -12.81
CA GLY A 963 -4.96 22.94 -12.90
C GLY A 963 -4.34 23.83 -11.83
N ALA A 964 -5.17 24.46 -11.00
CA ALA A 964 -4.76 25.30 -9.89
C ALA A 964 -4.84 24.59 -8.52
N ALA A 965 -5.07 23.27 -8.46
CA ALA A 965 -5.10 22.51 -7.21
C ALA A 965 -3.80 22.65 -6.38
N ARG A 966 -3.88 22.44 -5.07
CA ARG A 966 -2.76 22.57 -4.12
C ARG A 966 -2.74 21.40 -3.13
N THR A 967 -1.55 21.09 -2.60
CA THR A 967 -1.41 20.14 -1.48
C THR A 967 -2.12 20.69 -0.24
N ASP A 968 -2.91 19.86 0.42
CA ASP A 968 -3.95 20.31 1.35
C ASP A 968 -3.44 21.10 2.55
N TRP A 969 -2.32 20.71 3.16
CA TRP A 969 -1.72 21.47 4.27
C TRP A 969 -1.29 22.89 3.85
N LYS A 970 -0.92 23.12 2.57
CA LYS A 970 -0.56 24.45 2.05
C LYS A 970 -1.79 25.34 1.88
N ILE A 971 -2.96 24.76 1.57
CA ILE A 971 -4.24 25.50 1.55
C ILE A 971 -4.54 26.02 2.97
N ILE A 972 -4.35 25.16 3.97
CA ILE A 972 -4.62 25.46 5.38
C ILE A 972 -3.60 26.49 5.92
N ARG A 973 -2.31 26.31 5.63
CA ARG A 973 -1.26 27.28 5.96
C ARG A 973 -1.52 28.65 5.35
N ALA A 974 -1.96 28.72 4.08
CA ALA A 974 -2.35 29.98 3.46
C ALA A 974 -3.60 30.59 4.13
N ALA A 975 -4.66 29.80 4.34
CA ALA A 975 -5.89 30.25 4.99
C ALA A 975 -5.62 30.80 6.40
N SER A 976 -4.72 30.18 7.17
CA SER A 976 -4.34 30.65 8.51
C SER A 976 -3.76 32.07 8.51
N GLU A 977 -3.10 32.49 7.43
CA GLU A 977 -2.52 33.83 7.29
C GLU A 977 -3.59 34.87 6.95
N PHE A 978 -4.48 34.56 6.02
CA PHE A 978 -5.65 35.40 5.68
C PHE A 978 -6.62 35.54 6.88
N LEU A 979 -6.69 34.53 7.75
CA LEU A 979 -7.47 34.55 9.01
C LEU A 979 -6.73 35.22 10.18
N GLY A 980 -5.51 35.74 9.97
CA GLY A 980 -4.74 36.46 11.00
C GLY A 980 -4.12 35.59 12.09
N VAL A 981 -4.03 34.28 11.87
CA VAL A 981 -3.52 33.27 12.82
C VAL A 981 -2.42 32.37 12.19
N PRO A 982 -1.40 32.93 11.51
CA PRO A 982 -0.44 32.18 10.69
C PRO A 982 0.20 31.02 11.45
N LEU A 983 0.22 29.83 10.84
CA LEU A 983 0.83 28.63 11.39
C LEU A 983 2.37 28.70 11.39
N PRO A 984 3.06 28.06 12.35
CA PRO A 984 4.51 28.24 12.58
C PRO A 984 5.40 27.39 11.65
N TYR A 985 4.94 27.06 10.45
CA TYR A 985 5.62 26.18 9.49
C TYR A 985 5.28 26.55 8.05
N ASP A 986 6.30 26.59 7.18
CA ASP A 986 6.17 27.01 5.78
C ASP A 986 6.51 25.89 4.77
N ASP A 987 7.19 24.82 5.20
CA ASP A 987 7.53 23.64 4.40
C ASP A 987 6.99 22.32 5.00
N LEU A 988 7.17 21.22 4.26
CA LEU A 988 6.67 19.89 4.61
C LEU A 988 7.48 19.21 5.74
N ALA A 989 8.76 19.56 5.92
CA ALA A 989 9.58 19.03 7.00
C ALA A 989 9.14 19.61 8.34
N MET A 990 8.94 20.94 8.41
CA MET A 990 8.43 21.60 9.62
C MET A 990 7.03 21.09 10.04
N VAL A 991 6.15 20.76 9.08
CA VAL A 991 4.85 20.12 9.37
C VAL A 991 5.03 18.71 9.96
N ARG A 992 6.05 17.97 9.52
CA ARG A 992 6.37 16.63 10.03
C ARG A 992 7.09 16.66 11.38
N ASP A 993 7.94 17.65 11.63
CA ASP A 993 8.48 17.91 12.97
C ASP A 993 7.33 18.22 13.94
N ARG A 994 6.36 19.06 13.52
CA ARG A 994 5.14 19.34 14.28
C ARG A 994 4.27 18.09 14.51
N MET A 995 4.20 17.17 13.55
CA MET A 995 3.55 15.86 13.74
C MET A 995 4.27 15.05 14.83
N VAL A 996 5.59 15.02 14.84
CA VAL A 996 6.42 14.30 15.82
C VAL A 996 6.31 14.91 17.23
N GLU A 997 6.12 16.23 17.36
CA GLU A 997 5.75 16.87 18.63
C GLU A 997 4.41 16.37 19.21
N ILE A 998 3.47 15.99 18.35
CA ILE A 998 2.11 15.54 18.74
C ILE A 998 2.10 14.03 19.04
N SER A 999 2.69 13.21 18.16
CA SER A 999 2.98 11.80 18.45
C SER A 999 4.30 11.38 17.80
N PRO A 1000 5.30 10.93 18.57
CA PRO A 1000 6.60 10.52 18.02
C PRO A 1000 6.50 9.23 17.17
N ALA A 1001 5.39 8.49 17.25
CA ALA A 1001 5.13 7.36 16.35
C ALA A 1001 5.09 7.80 14.87
N LEU A 1002 4.76 9.06 14.59
CA LEU A 1002 4.69 9.62 13.23
C LEU A 1002 6.07 9.77 12.55
N ALA A 1003 7.18 9.57 13.27
CA ALA A 1003 8.52 9.41 12.68
C ALA A 1003 8.83 7.96 12.22
N ALA A 1004 8.06 6.97 12.68
CA ALA A 1004 8.39 5.55 12.58
C ALA A 1004 7.73 4.89 11.34
N TYR A 1005 8.12 5.33 10.14
CA TYR A 1005 7.61 4.78 8.89
C TYR A 1005 7.89 3.27 8.74
N ASP A 1006 6.88 2.53 8.28
CA ASP A 1006 6.83 1.06 8.13
C ASP A 1006 7.06 0.26 9.44
N VAL A 1007 6.90 0.90 10.60
CA VAL A 1007 7.02 0.27 11.93
C VAL A 1007 5.67 0.23 12.66
N VAL A 1008 5.38 -0.88 13.34
CA VAL A 1008 4.23 -1.02 14.27
C VAL A 1008 4.71 -0.87 15.72
N GLU A 1009 4.65 0.35 16.22
CA GLU A 1009 5.07 0.74 17.57
C GLU A 1009 4.19 0.09 18.67
N PRO A 1010 4.78 -0.62 19.67
CA PRO A 1010 4.03 -1.32 20.71
C PRO A 1010 3.48 -0.39 21.80
N VAL A 1011 2.26 -0.68 22.27
CA VAL A 1011 1.62 0.08 23.36
C VAL A 1011 2.16 -0.38 24.72
N ALA A 1012 2.89 0.51 25.41
CA ALA A 1012 3.60 0.20 26.65
C ALA A 1012 2.72 0.05 27.92
N LEU A 1013 1.58 0.77 28.00
CA LEU A 1013 0.71 0.84 29.20
C LEU A 1013 -0.72 0.37 28.90
N GLN A 1014 -0.86 -0.85 28.38
CA GLN A 1014 -2.14 -1.44 27.98
C GLN A 1014 -3.17 -1.56 29.12
N GLN A 1015 -2.75 -1.44 30.39
CA GLN A 1015 -3.67 -1.43 31.53
C GLN A 1015 -4.52 -0.14 31.60
N LEU A 1016 -4.05 0.97 30.99
CA LEU A 1016 -4.80 2.23 30.94
C LEU A 1016 -6.04 2.14 30.03
N SER A 1017 -6.00 1.28 29.00
CA SER A 1017 -7.10 1.02 28.06
C SER A 1017 -8.41 0.65 28.78
N LYS A 1018 -8.30 -0.05 29.92
CA LYS A 1018 -9.43 -0.38 30.81
C LYS A 1018 -10.22 0.86 31.26
N VAL A 1019 -9.53 1.94 31.59
CA VAL A 1019 -10.15 3.16 32.15
C VAL A 1019 -11.10 3.78 31.13
N GLN A 1020 -10.71 3.80 29.85
CA GLN A 1020 -11.53 4.35 28.78
C GLN A 1020 -12.60 3.37 28.31
N LEU A 1021 -12.21 2.13 28.00
CA LEU A 1021 -13.13 1.13 27.44
C LEU A 1021 -14.22 0.72 28.44
N VAL A 1022 -13.88 0.59 29.73
CA VAL A 1022 -14.78 0.06 30.77
C VAL A 1022 -15.26 1.15 31.72
N ASP A 1023 -14.37 1.83 32.44
CA ASP A 1023 -14.79 2.67 33.57
C ASP A 1023 -15.45 4.00 33.13
N GLN A 1024 -15.05 4.60 31.99
CA GLN A 1024 -15.72 5.77 31.41
C GLN A 1024 -17.07 5.45 30.74
N ASN A 1025 -17.27 4.22 30.27
CA ASN A 1025 -18.52 3.77 29.61
C ASN A 1025 -19.54 3.15 30.57
N LYS A 1026 -19.13 2.89 31.80
CA LYS A 1026 -19.79 2.03 32.79
C LYS A 1026 -21.26 2.36 33.04
N GLY A 1027 -22.12 1.33 32.93
CA GLY A 1027 -23.55 1.47 33.20
C GLY A 1027 -24.36 2.05 32.05
N SER A 1028 -23.76 2.16 30.86
CA SER A 1028 -24.49 2.43 29.61
C SER A 1028 -25.52 1.33 29.38
N LYS A 1029 -26.79 1.72 29.19
CA LYS A 1029 -27.89 0.76 28.95
C LYS A 1029 -28.05 0.57 27.43
N PRO A 1030 -27.78 -0.62 26.88
CA PRO A 1030 -28.00 -0.86 25.46
C PRO A 1030 -29.50 -0.81 25.13
N THR A 1031 -29.84 -0.14 24.04
CA THR A 1031 -31.15 -0.20 23.40
C THR A 1031 -31.41 -1.58 22.78
N ASN A 1032 -30.35 -2.31 22.41
CA ASN A 1032 -30.39 -3.57 21.67
C ASN A 1032 -30.95 -3.39 20.24
N ALA A 1033 -30.69 -2.23 19.64
CA ALA A 1033 -30.76 -2.12 18.18
C ALA A 1033 -29.75 -3.08 17.53
N ALA A 1034 -30.10 -3.59 16.35
CA ALA A 1034 -29.26 -4.54 15.63
C ALA A 1034 -28.09 -3.82 14.94
N LEU A 1035 -26.90 -4.39 15.08
CA LEU A 1035 -25.73 -4.03 14.29
C LEU A 1035 -26.00 -4.31 12.80
N LYS A 1036 -25.58 -3.38 11.95
CA LYS A 1036 -25.69 -3.45 10.49
C LYS A 1036 -24.32 -3.45 9.84
N HIS A 1037 -24.25 -3.80 8.55
CA HIS A 1037 -23.06 -3.57 7.73
C HIS A 1037 -22.66 -2.09 7.70
N ALA A 1038 -21.37 -1.78 7.92
CA ALA A 1038 -20.85 -0.42 7.84
C ALA A 1038 -20.63 0.06 6.39
N VAL A 1039 -20.61 -0.88 5.43
CA VAL A 1039 -20.42 -0.63 3.99
C VAL A 1039 -21.50 -1.39 3.22
N GLU A 1040 -22.55 -0.68 2.82
CA GLU A 1040 -23.65 -1.23 2.00
C GLU A 1040 -23.19 -1.57 0.57
N ASN A 1041 -22.35 -0.72 -0.03
CA ASN A 1041 -21.79 -0.91 -1.37
C ASN A 1041 -20.27 -0.75 -1.36
N PHE A 1042 -19.57 -1.88 -1.47
CA PHE A 1042 -18.11 -1.95 -1.52
C PHE A 1042 -17.48 -1.09 -2.63
N TYR A 1043 -18.16 -0.92 -3.76
CA TYR A 1043 -17.63 -0.15 -4.90
C TYR A 1043 -17.84 1.38 -4.77
N PHE A 1044 -18.59 1.86 -3.77
CA PHE A 1044 -18.93 3.28 -3.59
C PHE A 1044 -18.72 3.74 -2.13
N THR A 1045 -17.50 3.62 -1.62
CA THR A 1045 -17.15 3.97 -0.23
C THR A 1045 -16.75 5.43 -0.02
N ASP A 1046 -16.27 6.11 -1.05
CA ASP A 1046 -15.55 7.39 -0.96
C ASP A 1046 -15.71 8.19 -2.28
N VAL A 1047 -15.26 9.45 -2.30
CA VAL A 1047 -15.42 10.31 -3.48
C VAL A 1047 -14.67 9.87 -4.74
N ILE A 1048 -13.57 9.11 -4.62
CA ILE A 1048 -12.81 8.63 -5.79
C ILE A 1048 -13.53 7.44 -6.41
N SER A 1049 -13.96 6.48 -5.58
CA SER A 1049 -14.75 5.33 -6.01
C SER A 1049 -16.14 5.73 -6.51
N ARG A 1050 -16.80 6.73 -5.88
CA ARG A 1050 -18.06 7.32 -6.39
C ARG A 1050 -17.89 8.08 -7.72
N SER A 1051 -16.74 8.74 -7.95
CA SER A 1051 -16.41 9.40 -9.23
C SER A 1051 -15.95 8.42 -10.33
N SER A 1052 -15.74 7.14 -10.02
CA SER A 1052 -15.22 6.14 -10.95
C SER A 1052 -16.34 5.53 -11.82
N PRO A 1053 -16.29 5.69 -13.16
CA PRO A 1053 -17.22 5.01 -14.06
C PRO A 1053 -16.99 3.49 -14.10
N THR A 1054 -15.81 2.99 -13.73
CA THR A 1054 -15.57 1.56 -13.58
C THR A 1054 -16.29 1.00 -12.34
N MET A 1055 -16.19 1.66 -11.19
CA MET A 1055 -16.92 1.26 -9.97
C MET A 1055 -18.43 1.27 -10.17
N ALA A 1056 -18.97 2.27 -10.89
CA ALA A 1056 -20.39 2.31 -11.24
C ALA A 1056 -20.86 1.08 -12.03
N ARG A 1057 -20.03 0.57 -12.97
CA ARG A 1057 -20.31 -0.69 -13.69
C ARG A 1057 -20.21 -1.90 -12.79
N CYS A 1058 -19.24 -1.95 -11.87
CA CYS A 1058 -19.12 -3.04 -10.91
C CYS A 1058 -20.34 -3.14 -9.99
N SER A 1059 -20.84 -1.99 -9.50
CA SER A 1059 -22.09 -1.91 -8.74
C SER A 1059 -23.28 -2.47 -9.54
N ALA A 1060 -23.49 -2.00 -10.78
CA ALA A 1060 -24.59 -2.47 -11.62
C ALA A 1060 -24.47 -3.94 -12.04
N ALA A 1061 -23.26 -4.44 -12.30
CA ALA A 1061 -23.00 -5.83 -12.64
C ALA A 1061 -23.21 -6.77 -11.44
N LYS A 1062 -22.96 -6.31 -10.21
CA LYS A 1062 -23.25 -7.05 -8.99
C LYS A 1062 -24.75 -7.07 -8.67
N GLU A 1063 -25.42 -5.92 -8.75
CA GLU A 1063 -26.87 -5.81 -8.50
C GLU A 1063 -27.70 -6.66 -9.47
N THR A 1064 -27.37 -6.62 -10.76
CA THR A 1064 -28.12 -7.36 -11.80
C THR A 1064 -27.69 -8.81 -11.98
N GLY A 1065 -26.54 -9.21 -11.43
CA GLY A 1065 -25.91 -10.52 -11.63
C GLY A 1065 -25.54 -10.85 -13.09
N ASN A 1066 -25.64 -9.88 -14.01
CA ASN A 1066 -25.56 -10.10 -15.45
C ASN A 1066 -24.23 -9.59 -16.02
N PRO A 1067 -23.39 -10.44 -16.64
CA PRO A 1067 -22.10 -10.01 -17.20
C PRO A 1067 -22.22 -9.05 -18.40
N LYS A 1068 -23.42 -8.88 -18.98
CA LYS A 1068 -23.68 -7.99 -20.12
C LYS A 1068 -24.19 -6.60 -19.70
N THR A 1069 -24.25 -6.27 -18.41
CA THR A 1069 -24.48 -4.89 -17.93
C THR A 1069 -23.19 -4.09 -17.75
N ASP A 1070 -22.12 -4.47 -18.46
CA ASP A 1070 -20.97 -3.61 -18.70
C ASP A 1070 -21.43 -2.42 -19.56
N PHE A 1071 -21.92 -1.37 -18.90
CA PHE A 1071 -22.34 -0.10 -19.50
C PHE A 1071 -21.13 0.66 -20.07
N MET A 1072 -20.60 0.14 -21.17
CA MET A 1072 -19.65 0.77 -22.05
C MET A 1072 -20.07 2.20 -22.38
N ALA A 1073 -19.10 3.09 -22.56
CA ALA A 1073 -19.36 4.51 -22.78
C ALA A 1073 -20.24 4.72 -24.03
N PRO A 1074 -21.15 5.72 -24.05
CA PRO A 1074 -22.09 5.92 -25.15
C PRO A 1074 -21.42 5.90 -26.53
N GLY A 1075 -21.75 4.89 -27.35
CA GLY A 1075 -21.14 4.65 -28.66
C GLY A 1075 -20.27 3.38 -28.75
N MET A 1076 -19.88 2.79 -27.62
CA MET A 1076 -19.21 1.49 -27.54
C MET A 1076 -20.21 0.38 -27.17
N THR A 1077 -20.19 -0.73 -27.91
CA THR A 1077 -20.99 -1.95 -27.66
C THR A 1077 -20.11 -3.19 -27.86
N GLU A 1078 -20.62 -4.41 -27.62
CA GLU A 1078 -19.91 -5.65 -28.01
C GLU A 1078 -19.61 -5.68 -29.53
N ASP A 1079 -20.43 -5.01 -30.36
CA ASP A 1079 -20.23 -4.83 -31.81
C ASP A 1079 -19.26 -3.68 -32.16
N LYS A 1080 -18.94 -2.80 -31.21
CA LYS A 1080 -18.07 -1.63 -31.37
C LYS A 1080 -17.11 -1.44 -30.19
N PRO A 1081 -16.21 -2.42 -29.90
CA PRO A 1081 -15.10 -2.20 -29.00
C PRO A 1081 -14.09 -1.21 -29.61
N MET A 1082 -13.31 -0.54 -28.75
CA MET A 1082 -12.12 0.21 -29.17
C MET A 1082 -11.17 -0.71 -29.95
N GLY A 1083 -11.11 -0.56 -31.28
CA GLY A 1083 -10.42 -1.52 -32.16
C GLY A 1083 -10.31 -1.12 -33.63
N GLN A 1084 -11.26 -0.36 -34.19
CA GLN A 1084 -11.04 0.34 -35.46
C GLN A 1084 -10.53 1.76 -35.22
N VAL A 1085 -9.20 1.88 -35.15
CA VAL A 1085 -8.54 3.13 -35.56
C VAL A 1085 -8.85 3.32 -37.05
N ALA A 1086 -9.64 4.33 -37.37
CA ALA A 1086 -9.94 4.68 -38.76
C ALA A 1086 -8.65 5.24 -39.42
N TYR A 1087 -7.90 4.36 -40.08
CA TYR A 1087 -6.71 4.72 -40.85
C TYR A 1087 -7.11 5.47 -42.14
N GLY A 1088 -7.39 6.76 -41.99
CA GLY A 1088 -7.57 7.72 -43.08
C GLY A 1088 -8.97 7.74 -43.71
N SER A 1089 -9.74 8.77 -43.37
CA SER A 1089 -10.81 9.34 -44.19
C SER A 1089 -10.93 10.84 -43.91
#